data_AF-A0AAN4W0K0-F1
#
_entry.id   AF-A0AAN4W0K0-F1
#
_cell.length_a   1.000
_cell.length_b   1.000
_cell.length_c   1.000
_cell.angle_alpha   90.00
_cell.angle_beta   90.00
_cell.angle_gamma   90.00
#
_symmetry.space_group_name_H-M   'P 1'
#
loop_
_entity.id
_entity.type
_entity.pdbx_description
1 polymer ?
#
loop_
_entity_poly.entity_id
_entity_poly.type
_entity_poly.pdbx_seq_one_letter_code
_entity_poly.pdbx_strand_id
1 'polypeptide(L)'
;MRFIYFLLIIFCYSGSGWADTYKVVEKSAKKGLVDEGGNTILPMVYDDLGWTNGIKEVDPKKVIGYQESGLWGILNLENIRITKAKYNTMYPVGSYFLAGYLDRFSQHTLYGLLDAKGKVVLPFSFVNLWPVEGSESFLARKKIGNQVYFGVIDKKGKPLLNFQYPKIQPLKPQLLAVQNKEGKYALSKADGELLTAFRFDSLEGLGDQALKVYEDGMAGIIDFKGNTLEDAAFKSIELSGQQLTLSPYASLIQLSLENKKQNIYRGDSLVPVSNTSWVLHRGEMCMLVNAEQSDSSEVIYPFLRPLTENVLLAKQGSRMGLVSTTGEVLAPFEYDSGYVQHGFIIMSRNRQFMTVFNKEGKRLSAPHKGLKIINERYWAFQQGKYWGVTDTENKRVLYARYDDILEEHQGQFLVKYLGKNAVVNAEQRWIVAPRPAEVQWHHGLWFSKDQFGYKLINTEGKEVYFSFDPMEVHPLGFLITDHRHKIGLLDQEGKLNFFTEYDSLSPVGNGYFAIYQEGRAALLDGSGDVKIPFSRGVKQYGAFGETYIGAKLDHQYGFLDMTGLLRLANRYDGVGRFYENRAPVKMRGHWGFMNEREQIVVQPVYDEVGDFHHGYVAVKRGALWGLVNHQGKEVIPTKYDQIQPLPAGGFLVSLNGKQGFVNKAGQLRLSVKFDEIKQVNEDFLIISRKGKFGVSNTSGIDLIPMIYQELSFDYLSGQFIGKQQATVQHKQL
;
A
#
# COMPACT_ATOMS: atom_id res chain seq x y z
N MET A 1 -12.29 -8.68 14.38
CA MET A 1 -13.22 -8.77 15.53
C MET A 1 -14.48 -7.97 15.19
N ARG A 2 -15.49 -8.61 14.61
CA ARG A 2 -16.89 -8.15 14.63
C ARG A 2 -17.65 -9.34 15.22
N PHE A 3 -18.10 -9.20 16.46
CA PHE A 3 -18.99 -10.15 17.10
C PHE A 3 -20.28 -10.19 16.28
N ILE A 4 -20.50 -11.28 15.54
CA ILE A 4 -21.79 -11.55 14.93
C ILE A 4 -22.68 -11.99 16.09
N TYR A 5 -23.51 -11.06 16.56
CA TYR A 5 -24.69 -11.38 17.34
C TYR A 5 -25.56 -12.27 16.45
N PHE A 6 -25.48 -13.59 16.65
CA PHE A 6 -26.59 -14.45 16.31
C PHE A 6 -27.73 -14.03 17.23
N LEU A 7 -28.66 -13.22 16.70
CA LEU A 7 -30.00 -13.14 17.27
C LEU A 7 -30.50 -14.58 17.33
N LEU A 8 -30.64 -15.10 18.55
CA LEU A 8 -31.45 -16.28 18.80
C LEU A 8 -32.86 -15.93 18.32
N ILE A 9 -33.20 -16.38 17.12
CA ILE A 9 -34.58 -16.39 16.66
C ILE A 9 -35.32 -17.33 17.62
N ILE A 10 -36.22 -16.71 18.37
CA ILE A 10 -37.14 -17.38 19.28
C ILE A 10 -37.99 -18.33 18.42
N PHE A 11 -37.83 -19.62 18.66
CA PHE A 11 -38.73 -20.64 18.12
C PHE A 11 -40.11 -20.43 18.75
N CYS A 12 -40.97 -19.64 18.12
CA CYS A 12 -42.40 -19.70 18.39
C CYS A 12 -42.94 -20.99 17.76
N TYR A 13 -43.12 -22.01 18.59
CA TYR A 13 -43.94 -23.17 18.24
C TYR A 13 -45.40 -22.70 18.06
N SER A 14 -45.82 -22.49 16.81
CA SER A 14 -47.25 -22.47 16.48
C SER A 14 -47.72 -23.91 16.31
N GLY A 15 -48.03 -24.55 17.43
CA GLY A 15 -48.62 -25.89 17.50
C GLY A 15 -49.66 -25.91 18.60
N SER A 16 -50.91 -25.70 18.22
CA SER A 16 -52.10 -25.88 19.04
C SER A 16 -52.17 -27.29 19.61
N GLY A 17 -52.02 -27.41 20.94
CA GLY A 17 -52.19 -28.67 21.67
C GLY A 17 -51.35 -28.72 22.96
N TRP A 18 -51.48 -27.72 23.83
CA TRP A 18 -50.81 -27.77 25.14
C TRP A 18 -51.69 -28.53 26.13
N ALA A 19 -51.30 -29.77 26.42
CA ALA A 19 -51.71 -30.52 27.59
C ALA A 19 -50.73 -30.16 28.73
N ASP A 20 -51.29 -29.70 29.85
CA ASP A 20 -50.65 -29.28 31.11
C ASP A 20 -49.71 -28.06 31.02
N THR A 21 -50.15 -26.88 31.49
CA THR A 21 -49.21 -25.76 31.72
C THR A 21 -48.52 -25.89 33.08
N TYR A 22 -47.19 -25.96 33.05
CA TYR A 22 -46.35 -26.01 34.25
C TYR A 22 -45.65 -24.67 34.46
N LYS A 23 -45.47 -24.28 35.72
CA LYS A 23 -44.80 -23.04 36.09
C LYS A 23 -43.58 -23.32 36.96
N VAL A 24 -42.42 -22.79 36.55
CA VAL A 24 -41.22 -22.79 37.39
C VAL A 24 -41.38 -21.74 38.50
N VAL A 25 -41.24 -22.17 39.75
CA VAL A 25 -41.31 -21.34 40.96
C VAL A 25 -39.97 -21.31 41.67
N GLU A 26 -39.71 -20.26 42.45
CA GLU A 26 -38.42 -20.04 43.12
C GLU A 26 -38.61 -19.66 44.59
N LYS A 27 -37.80 -20.26 45.46
CA LYS A 27 -37.69 -19.90 46.89
C LYS A 27 -36.26 -20.10 47.36
N SER A 28 -35.70 -19.12 48.06
CA SER A 28 -34.33 -19.15 48.60
C SER A 28 -33.27 -19.54 47.55
N ALA A 29 -33.36 -18.97 46.34
CA ALA A 29 -32.50 -19.25 45.19
C ALA A 29 -32.51 -20.71 44.68
N LYS A 30 -33.53 -21.50 45.06
CA LYS A 30 -33.78 -22.84 44.52
C LYS A 30 -35.09 -22.87 43.75
N LYS A 31 -35.10 -23.59 42.63
CA LYS A 31 -36.24 -23.68 41.72
C LYS A 31 -36.93 -25.04 41.81
N GLY A 32 -38.25 -25.00 41.66
CA GLY A 32 -39.15 -26.15 41.61
C GLY A 32 -40.18 -25.95 40.49
N LEU A 33 -41.05 -26.94 40.28
CA LEU A 33 -42.07 -26.91 39.23
C LEU A 33 -43.44 -27.18 39.86
N VAL A 34 -44.44 -26.36 39.53
CA VAL A 34 -45.84 -26.56 39.94
C VAL A 34 -46.74 -26.71 38.72
N ASP A 35 -47.87 -27.38 38.90
CA ASP A 35 -48.97 -27.40 37.92
C ASP A 35 -49.85 -26.13 38.00
N GLU A 36 -50.87 -26.04 37.15
CA GLU A 36 -51.86 -24.92 37.16
C GLU A 36 -52.59 -24.76 38.51
N GLY A 37 -52.79 -25.86 39.24
CA GLY A 37 -53.42 -25.87 40.56
C GLY A 37 -52.49 -25.44 41.70
N GLY A 38 -51.20 -25.19 41.41
CA GLY A 38 -50.19 -24.87 42.40
C GLY A 38 -49.63 -26.07 43.16
N ASN A 39 -49.96 -27.31 42.75
CA ASN A 39 -49.40 -28.51 43.34
C ASN A 39 -47.93 -28.65 42.94
N THR A 40 -47.08 -29.04 43.89
CA THR A 40 -45.65 -29.24 43.62
C THR A 40 -45.44 -30.52 42.83
N ILE A 41 -44.94 -30.38 41.60
CA ILE A 41 -44.53 -31.49 40.72
C ILE A 41 -43.06 -31.82 40.95
N LEU A 42 -42.21 -30.80 40.99
CA LEU A 42 -40.78 -30.94 41.32
C LEU A 42 -40.42 -30.11 42.54
N PRO A 43 -39.68 -30.67 43.52
CA PRO A 43 -39.31 -29.96 44.74
C PRO A 43 -38.35 -28.80 44.44
N MET A 44 -38.40 -27.76 45.27
CA MET A 44 -37.55 -26.56 45.16
C MET A 44 -36.12 -26.82 45.66
N VAL A 45 -35.36 -27.63 44.93
CA VAL A 45 -33.98 -28.04 45.30
C VAL A 45 -32.94 -27.78 44.21
N TYR A 46 -33.38 -27.42 43.01
CA TYR A 46 -32.52 -27.23 41.84
C TYR A 46 -31.97 -25.80 41.77
N ASP A 47 -30.77 -25.63 41.23
CA ASP A 47 -30.22 -24.29 40.97
C ASP A 47 -31.02 -23.59 39.86
N ASP A 48 -31.42 -24.35 38.84
CA ASP A 48 -32.31 -23.90 37.78
C ASP A 48 -33.17 -25.05 37.22
N LEU A 49 -34.30 -24.69 36.60
CA LEU A 49 -35.17 -25.58 35.83
C LEU A 49 -35.54 -24.89 34.51
N GLY A 50 -35.39 -25.62 33.41
CA GLY A 50 -35.57 -25.12 32.06
C GLY A 50 -34.40 -25.53 31.17
N TRP A 51 -33.99 -24.62 30.29
CA TRP A 51 -32.95 -24.87 29.30
C TRP A 51 -31.95 -23.72 29.25
N THR A 52 -30.76 -23.96 28.70
CA THR A 52 -29.68 -22.96 28.66
C THR A 52 -30.05 -21.67 27.92
N ASN A 53 -31.01 -21.71 27.01
CA ASN A 53 -31.51 -20.55 26.29
C ASN A 53 -32.56 -19.73 27.08
N GLY A 54 -32.85 -20.09 28.33
CA GLY A 54 -33.80 -19.39 29.20
C GLY A 54 -35.26 -19.86 29.06
N ILE A 55 -35.56 -20.78 28.15
CA ILE A 55 -36.89 -21.41 28.06
C ILE A 55 -37.11 -22.25 29.32
N LYS A 56 -38.24 -22.04 29.98
CA LYS A 56 -38.62 -22.73 31.24
C LYS A 56 -39.74 -23.76 31.07
N GLU A 57 -40.13 -24.01 29.83
CA GLU A 57 -41.19 -24.93 29.49
C GLU A 57 -40.71 -26.39 29.59
N VAL A 58 -41.63 -27.25 30.04
CA VAL A 58 -41.47 -28.70 29.99
C VAL A 58 -41.54 -29.13 28.53
N ASP A 59 -40.57 -29.94 28.09
CA ASP A 59 -40.58 -30.50 26.74
C ASP A 59 -41.78 -31.45 26.58
N PRO A 60 -42.42 -31.51 25.39
CA PRO A 60 -43.56 -32.41 25.14
C PRO A 60 -43.32 -33.88 25.51
N LYS A 61 -42.06 -34.32 25.62
CA LYS A 61 -41.65 -35.65 26.09
C LYS A 61 -41.73 -35.81 27.62
N LYS A 62 -42.37 -34.88 28.33
CA LYS A 62 -42.53 -34.83 29.80
C LYS A 62 -41.20 -34.82 30.57
N VAL A 63 -40.25 -34.03 30.05
CA VAL A 63 -38.94 -33.83 30.68
C VAL A 63 -38.59 -32.34 30.71
N ILE A 64 -37.75 -31.94 31.65
CA ILE A 64 -37.21 -30.59 31.76
C ILE A 64 -35.72 -30.66 32.08
N GLY A 65 -34.95 -29.69 31.61
CA GLY A 65 -33.56 -29.56 32.03
C GLY A 65 -33.51 -29.09 33.48
N TYR A 66 -32.57 -29.62 34.25
CA TYR A 66 -32.29 -29.18 35.62
C TYR A 66 -30.82 -28.77 35.73
N GLN A 67 -30.54 -27.79 36.57
CA GLN A 67 -29.18 -27.35 36.85
C GLN A 67 -28.78 -27.68 38.29
N GLU A 68 -27.58 -28.24 38.45
CA GLU A 68 -26.91 -28.43 39.73
C GLU A 68 -25.43 -28.08 39.61
N SER A 69 -24.92 -27.30 40.57
CA SER A 69 -23.54 -26.80 40.59
C SER A 69 -23.14 -26.14 39.27
N GLY A 70 -24.09 -25.43 38.63
CA GLY A 70 -23.88 -24.75 37.35
C GLY A 70 -23.93 -25.65 36.10
N LEU A 71 -24.11 -26.97 36.23
CA LEU A 71 -24.17 -27.91 35.11
C LEU A 71 -25.60 -28.42 34.89
N TRP A 72 -25.94 -28.63 33.62
CA TRP A 72 -27.25 -29.11 33.19
C TRP A 72 -27.33 -30.64 33.12
N GLY A 73 -28.52 -31.17 33.41
CA GLY A 73 -28.95 -32.55 33.19
C GLY A 73 -30.44 -32.60 32.80
N ILE A 74 -30.98 -33.80 32.58
CA ILE A 74 -32.38 -34.04 32.21
C ILE A 74 -33.10 -34.72 33.38
N LEU A 75 -34.30 -34.22 33.70
CA LEU A 75 -35.19 -34.67 34.77
C LEU A 75 -36.59 -34.95 34.19
N ASN A 76 -37.27 -36.00 34.65
CA ASN A 76 -38.69 -36.21 34.32
C ASN A 76 -39.61 -35.56 35.38
N LEU A 77 -40.91 -35.55 35.12
CA LEU A 77 -41.90 -34.97 36.06
C LEU A 77 -42.12 -35.79 37.34
N GLU A 78 -41.58 -37.02 37.43
CA GLU A 78 -41.60 -37.86 38.63
C GLU A 78 -40.37 -37.62 39.53
N ASN A 79 -39.62 -36.55 39.28
CA ASN A 79 -38.40 -36.20 40.01
C ASN A 79 -37.24 -37.20 39.82
N ILE A 80 -37.26 -38.00 38.75
CA ILE A 80 -36.21 -38.96 38.39
C ILE A 80 -35.19 -38.28 37.47
N ARG A 81 -33.93 -38.23 37.92
CA ARG A 81 -32.81 -37.71 37.15
C ARG A 81 -32.43 -38.68 36.04
N ILE A 82 -32.86 -38.38 34.81
CA ILE A 82 -32.57 -39.18 33.63
C ILE A 82 -31.07 -39.13 33.30
N THR A 83 -30.45 -37.95 33.43
CA THR A 83 -28.99 -37.79 33.31
C THR A 83 -28.42 -37.06 34.52
N LYS A 84 -27.14 -37.29 34.81
CA LYS A 84 -26.40 -36.47 35.79
C LYS A 84 -26.18 -35.06 35.24
N ALA A 85 -26.24 -34.05 36.11
CA ALA A 85 -25.84 -32.68 35.81
C ALA A 85 -24.34 -32.62 35.47
N LYS A 86 -24.01 -32.64 34.18
CA LYS A 86 -22.61 -32.65 33.69
C LYS A 86 -22.40 -31.88 32.39
N TYR A 87 -23.43 -31.24 31.87
CA TYR A 87 -23.41 -30.55 30.59
C TYR A 87 -23.35 -29.04 30.80
N ASN A 88 -22.46 -28.33 30.11
CA ASN A 88 -22.34 -26.87 30.22
C ASN A 88 -23.53 -26.17 29.56
N THR A 89 -24.06 -26.77 28.50
CA THR A 89 -25.22 -26.27 27.77
C THR A 89 -26.16 -27.42 27.45
N MET A 90 -27.45 -27.18 27.47
CA MET A 90 -28.50 -28.14 27.10
C MET A 90 -29.78 -27.42 26.68
N TYR A 91 -30.33 -27.79 25.53
CA TYR A 91 -31.63 -27.30 25.06
C TYR A 91 -32.27 -28.30 24.08
N PRO A 92 -33.62 -28.31 23.99
CA PRO A 92 -34.34 -29.19 23.08
C PRO A 92 -34.12 -28.76 21.62
N VAL A 93 -33.96 -29.74 20.74
CA VAL A 93 -33.86 -29.57 19.29
C VAL A 93 -34.63 -30.72 18.61
N GLY A 94 -35.84 -30.44 18.17
CA GLY A 94 -36.76 -31.44 17.61
C GLY A 94 -37.01 -32.58 18.60
N SER A 95 -36.69 -33.81 18.19
CA SER A 95 -36.86 -35.02 19.02
C SER A 95 -35.70 -35.29 19.99
N TYR A 96 -34.68 -34.43 20.03
CA TYR A 96 -33.44 -34.64 20.79
C TYR A 96 -33.10 -33.45 21.69
N PHE A 97 -32.06 -33.60 22.50
CA PHE A 97 -31.47 -32.55 23.31
C PHE A 97 -30.03 -32.33 22.87
N LEU A 98 -29.73 -31.12 22.40
CA LEU A 98 -28.39 -30.72 22.06
C LEU A 98 -27.67 -30.33 23.34
N ALA A 99 -26.58 -31.03 23.63
CA ALA A 99 -25.81 -30.80 24.84
C ALA A 99 -24.35 -30.48 24.53
N GLY A 100 -23.74 -29.65 25.36
CA GLY A 100 -22.31 -29.33 25.35
C GLY A 100 -21.63 -29.89 26.60
N TYR A 101 -20.53 -30.61 26.41
CA TYR A 101 -19.77 -31.25 27.48
C TYR A 101 -18.32 -30.78 27.45
N LEU A 102 -17.78 -30.31 28.58
CA LEU A 102 -16.38 -29.93 28.68
C LEU A 102 -15.50 -31.18 28.65
N ASP A 103 -14.77 -31.37 27.55
CA ASP A 103 -13.81 -32.46 27.46
C ASP A 103 -12.57 -32.14 28.30
N ARG A 104 -12.25 -33.03 29.25
CA ARG A 104 -11.19 -32.80 30.24
C ARG A 104 -9.79 -32.77 29.62
N PHE A 105 -9.61 -33.44 28.48
CA PHE A 105 -8.32 -33.52 27.80
C PHE A 105 -8.08 -32.30 26.92
N SER A 106 -9.05 -31.92 26.09
CA SER A 106 -8.91 -30.79 25.17
C SER A 106 -9.24 -29.43 25.79
N GLN A 107 -9.87 -29.39 26.98
CA GLN A 107 -10.39 -28.16 27.61
C GLN A 107 -11.37 -27.39 26.71
N HIS A 108 -11.96 -28.09 25.73
CA HIS A 108 -12.95 -27.55 24.82
C HIS A 108 -14.31 -28.18 25.09
N THR A 109 -15.37 -27.39 24.96
CA THR A 109 -16.73 -27.92 24.96
C THR A 109 -16.97 -28.67 23.64
N LEU A 110 -17.30 -29.95 23.74
CA LEU A 110 -17.73 -30.76 22.61
C LEU A 110 -19.25 -30.91 22.65
N TYR A 111 -19.88 -30.91 21.48
CA TYR A 111 -21.32 -30.98 21.32
C TYR A 111 -21.77 -32.33 20.76
N GLY A 112 -22.93 -32.79 21.23
CA GLY A 112 -23.58 -34.04 20.84
C GLY A 112 -25.09 -33.99 21.07
N LEU A 113 -25.78 -35.10 20.78
CA LEU A 113 -27.23 -35.22 20.95
C LEU A 113 -27.59 -36.34 21.91
N LEU A 114 -28.59 -36.09 22.74
CA LEU A 114 -29.21 -37.04 23.66
C LEU A 114 -30.67 -37.26 23.27
N ASP A 115 -31.20 -38.45 23.47
CA ASP A 115 -32.65 -38.67 23.48
C ASP A 115 -33.27 -38.33 24.84
N ALA A 116 -34.60 -38.39 24.94
CA ALA A 116 -35.33 -38.14 26.18
C ALA A 116 -35.04 -39.14 27.31
N LYS A 117 -34.40 -40.28 27.00
CA LYS A 117 -33.94 -41.27 27.98
C LYS A 117 -32.48 -41.03 28.39
N GLY A 118 -31.87 -39.94 27.94
CA GLY A 118 -30.48 -39.60 28.25
C GLY A 118 -29.45 -40.43 27.50
N LYS A 119 -29.86 -41.24 26.51
CA LYS A 119 -28.93 -42.02 25.69
C LYS A 119 -28.28 -41.10 24.66
N VAL A 120 -26.96 -41.23 24.50
CA VAL A 120 -26.20 -40.53 23.46
C VAL A 120 -26.58 -41.07 22.09
N VAL A 121 -27.22 -40.22 21.28
CA VAL A 121 -27.60 -40.52 19.88
C VAL A 121 -26.51 -40.06 18.93
N LEU A 122 -25.90 -38.90 19.23
CA LEU A 122 -24.76 -38.37 18.49
C LEU A 122 -23.60 -38.12 19.47
N PRO A 123 -22.42 -38.70 19.25
CA PRO A 123 -21.29 -38.59 20.18
C PRO A 123 -20.78 -37.15 20.28
N PHE A 124 -20.35 -36.76 21.49
CA PHE A 124 -19.77 -35.46 21.81
C PHE A 124 -18.38 -35.31 21.16
N SER A 125 -18.36 -34.97 19.87
CA SER A 125 -17.15 -34.97 19.03
C SER A 125 -17.00 -33.72 18.16
N PHE A 126 -17.94 -32.78 18.26
CA PHE A 126 -17.98 -31.57 17.44
C PHE A 126 -17.67 -30.34 18.27
N VAL A 127 -16.86 -29.43 17.73
CA VAL A 127 -16.52 -28.14 18.38
C VAL A 127 -17.74 -27.22 18.39
N ASN A 128 -18.58 -27.31 17.37
CA ASN A 128 -19.89 -26.68 17.33
C ASN A 128 -20.87 -27.57 16.57
N LEU A 129 -22.14 -27.49 16.95
CA LEU A 129 -23.24 -28.19 16.32
C LEU A 129 -24.46 -27.26 16.32
N TRP A 130 -25.05 -27.04 15.15
CA TRP A 130 -26.22 -26.18 14.98
C TRP A 130 -27.28 -26.91 14.15
N PRO A 131 -28.55 -26.95 14.58
CA PRO A 131 -29.62 -27.43 13.72
C PRO A 131 -29.73 -26.53 12.49
N VAL A 132 -29.98 -27.10 11.32
CA VAL A 132 -30.37 -26.31 10.15
C VAL A 132 -31.90 -26.29 10.04
N GLU A 133 -32.44 -25.07 10.02
CA GLU A 133 -33.87 -24.82 10.10
C GLU A 133 -34.64 -25.52 8.97
N GLY A 134 -35.79 -26.10 9.31
CA GLY A 134 -36.62 -26.85 8.37
C GLY A 134 -36.08 -28.22 7.97
N SER A 135 -34.98 -28.71 8.58
CA SER A 135 -34.39 -30.03 8.31
C SER A 135 -34.10 -30.82 9.60
N GLU A 136 -33.92 -32.13 9.49
CA GLU A 136 -33.39 -32.99 10.57
C GLU A 136 -31.85 -33.04 10.60
N SER A 137 -31.18 -32.25 9.76
CA SER A 137 -29.72 -32.20 9.69
C SER A 137 -29.11 -31.12 10.58
N PHE A 138 -27.81 -31.24 10.81
CA PHE A 138 -27.04 -30.35 11.66
C PHE A 138 -25.80 -29.87 10.91
N LEU A 139 -25.58 -28.56 10.94
CA LEU A 139 -24.31 -27.96 10.58
C LEU A 139 -23.33 -28.25 11.73
N ALA A 140 -22.26 -28.96 11.41
CA ALA A 140 -21.27 -29.37 12.37
C ALA A 140 -19.91 -28.79 12.04
N ARG A 141 -19.16 -28.45 13.09
CA ARG A 141 -17.78 -27.98 13.00
C ARG A 141 -16.87 -28.98 13.72
N LYS A 142 -15.89 -29.52 13.02
CA LYS A 142 -14.99 -30.57 13.52
C LYS A 142 -13.53 -30.19 13.33
N LYS A 143 -12.71 -30.43 14.36
CA LYS A 143 -11.25 -30.27 14.28
C LYS A 143 -10.64 -31.53 13.66
N ILE A 144 -9.88 -31.38 12.58
CA ILE A 144 -9.14 -32.46 11.90
C ILE A 144 -7.68 -32.01 11.80
N GLY A 145 -6.80 -32.68 12.55
CA GLY A 145 -5.43 -32.21 12.75
C GLY A 145 -5.41 -30.85 13.45
N ASN A 146 -4.71 -29.86 12.88
CA ASN A 146 -4.65 -28.49 13.39
C ASN A 146 -5.63 -27.52 12.70
N GLN A 147 -6.50 -28.03 11.82
CA GLN A 147 -7.49 -27.23 11.10
C GLN A 147 -8.91 -27.60 11.51
N VAL A 148 -9.84 -26.70 11.24
CA VAL A 148 -11.25 -26.89 11.56
C VAL A 148 -12.04 -26.82 10.28
N TYR A 149 -12.87 -27.83 10.06
CA TYR A 149 -13.71 -27.97 8.87
C TYR A 149 -15.17 -28.00 9.27
N PHE A 150 -15.99 -27.52 8.34
CA PHE A 150 -17.45 -27.59 8.41
C PHE A 150 -17.93 -28.77 7.57
N GLY A 151 -19.03 -29.35 8.01
CA GLY A 151 -19.79 -30.37 7.30
C GLY A 151 -21.25 -30.32 7.75
N VAL A 152 -22.11 -31.03 7.05
CA VAL A 152 -23.52 -31.21 7.42
C VAL A 152 -23.72 -32.68 7.70
N ILE A 153 -24.36 -33.00 8.82
CA ILE A 153 -24.60 -34.38 9.24
C ILE A 153 -26.08 -34.61 9.51
N ASP A 154 -26.53 -35.84 9.34
CA ASP A 154 -27.83 -36.26 9.87
C ASP A 154 -27.78 -36.46 11.39
N LYS A 155 -28.94 -36.71 11.99
CA LYS A 155 -29.09 -37.02 13.42
C LYS A 155 -28.33 -38.26 13.92
N LYS A 156 -27.88 -39.14 13.02
CA LYS A 156 -27.06 -40.33 13.32
C LYS A 156 -25.56 -40.04 13.15
N GLY A 157 -25.18 -38.84 12.73
CA GLY A 157 -23.80 -38.43 12.47
C GLY A 157 -23.28 -38.82 11.10
N LYS A 158 -24.12 -39.30 10.18
CA LYS A 158 -23.72 -39.57 8.79
C LYS A 158 -23.47 -38.24 8.08
N PRO A 159 -22.32 -38.05 7.43
CA PRO A 159 -22.07 -36.84 6.65
C PRO A 159 -22.99 -36.78 5.42
N LEU A 160 -23.75 -35.70 5.34
CA LEU A 160 -24.50 -35.23 4.18
C LEU A 160 -23.61 -34.30 3.33
N LEU A 161 -22.85 -33.42 4.01
CA LEU A 161 -21.67 -32.75 3.46
C LEU A 161 -20.44 -33.13 4.28
N ASN A 162 -19.40 -33.63 3.62
CA ASN A 162 -18.16 -34.05 4.26
C ASN A 162 -17.44 -32.90 4.97
N PHE A 163 -16.69 -33.22 6.04
CA PHE A 163 -15.89 -32.26 6.81
C PHE A 163 -14.62 -31.84 6.06
N GLN A 164 -14.79 -31.10 4.97
CA GLN A 164 -13.71 -30.62 4.11
C GLN A 164 -13.81 -29.13 3.77
N TYR A 165 -14.92 -28.50 4.13
CA TYR A 165 -15.22 -27.12 3.75
C TYR A 165 -14.69 -26.13 4.80
N PRO A 166 -13.95 -25.08 4.41
CA PRO A 166 -13.47 -24.05 5.35
C PRO A 166 -14.61 -23.26 6.01
N LYS A 167 -15.76 -23.12 5.32
CA LYS A 167 -16.91 -22.37 5.79
C LYS A 167 -18.21 -22.91 5.18
N ILE A 168 -19.25 -23.00 6.00
CA ILE A 168 -20.64 -23.20 5.55
C ILE A 168 -21.50 -22.20 6.34
N GLN A 169 -22.38 -21.48 5.64
CA GLN A 169 -23.24 -20.46 6.22
C GLN A 169 -24.70 -20.72 5.84
N PRO A 170 -25.63 -20.76 6.82
CA PRO A 170 -27.06 -20.79 6.52
C PRO A 170 -27.51 -19.51 5.81
N LEU A 171 -28.32 -19.66 4.76
CA LEU A 171 -28.93 -18.55 4.02
C LEU A 171 -30.42 -18.41 4.33
N LYS A 172 -31.13 -19.53 4.30
CA LYS A 172 -32.57 -19.68 4.55
C LYS A 172 -32.84 -21.07 5.13
N PRO A 173 -34.06 -21.37 5.61
CA PRO A 173 -34.43 -22.75 5.95
C PRO A 173 -34.02 -23.72 4.85
N GLN A 174 -33.31 -24.78 5.23
CA GLN A 174 -32.74 -25.81 4.37
C GLN A 174 -31.69 -25.37 3.32
N LEU A 175 -31.35 -24.09 3.19
CA LEU A 175 -30.40 -23.58 2.18
C LEU A 175 -29.13 -23.04 2.80
N LEU A 176 -28.00 -23.47 2.25
CA LEU A 176 -26.65 -23.22 2.76
C LEU A 176 -25.75 -22.67 1.65
N ALA A 177 -24.93 -21.68 1.98
CA ALA A 177 -23.77 -21.29 1.19
C ALA A 177 -22.56 -22.11 1.66
N VAL A 178 -21.99 -22.92 0.78
CA VAL A 178 -20.83 -23.78 1.07
C VAL A 178 -19.61 -23.18 0.38
N GLN A 179 -18.51 -22.97 1.10
CA GLN A 179 -17.27 -22.45 0.54
C GLN A 179 -16.25 -23.57 0.32
N ASN A 180 -15.59 -23.62 -0.83
CA ASN A 180 -14.47 -24.53 -1.09
C ASN A 180 -13.14 -23.96 -0.56
N LYS A 181 -12.03 -24.67 -0.78
CA LYS A 181 -10.68 -24.25 -0.34
C LYS A 181 -10.11 -23.07 -1.16
N GLU A 182 -10.63 -22.83 -2.35
CA GLU A 182 -10.25 -21.71 -3.22
C GLU A 182 -10.99 -20.42 -2.85
N GLY A 183 -11.98 -20.51 -1.95
CA GLY A 183 -12.76 -19.37 -1.49
C GLY A 183 -14.05 -19.13 -2.27
N LYS A 184 -14.32 -19.93 -3.31
CA LYS A 184 -15.57 -19.85 -4.08
C LYS A 184 -16.70 -20.57 -3.33
N TYR A 185 -17.92 -20.07 -3.50
CA TYR A 185 -19.14 -20.57 -2.90
C TYR A 185 -20.01 -21.29 -3.90
N ALA A 186 -20.73 -22.30 -3.41
CA ALA A 186 -21.83 -22.96 -4.07
C ALA A 186 -23.08 -22.90 -3.18
N LEU A 187 -24.27 -22.90 -3.80
CA LEU A 187 -25.53 -23.09 -3.12
C LEU A 187 -25.77 -24.58 -2.87
N SER A 188 -26.21 -24.93 -1.66
CA SER A 188 -26.48 -26.31 -1.28
C SER A 188 -27.73 -26.44 -0.43
N LYS A 189 -28.40 -27.58 -0.53
CA LYS A 189 -29.45 -27.98 0.41
C LYS A 189 -28.87 -28.61 1.67
N ALA A 190 -29.67 -28.63 2.72
CA ALA A 190 -29.33 -29.23 4.01
C ALA A 190 -29.19 -30.77 3.99
N ASP A 191 -29.63 -31.42 2.92
CA ASP A 191 -29.44 -32.86 2.65
C ASP A 191 -28.10 -33.16 1.95
N GLY A 192 -27.34 -32.12 1.58
CA GLY A 192 -26.04 -32.21 0.93
C GLY A 192 -26.05 -32.08 -0.60
N GLU A 193 -27.21 -31.92 -1.24
CA GLU A 193 -27.27 -31.63 -2.67
C GLU A 193 -26.62 -30.26 -2.96
N LEU A 194 -25.68 -30.21 -3.91
CA LEU A 194 -25.14 -28.95 -4.45
C LEU A 194 -26.03 -28.51 -5.61
N LEU A 195 -26.64 -27.34 -5.48
CA LEU A 195 -27.53 -26.76 -6.49
C LEU A 195 -26.76 -25.96 -7.55
N THR A 196 -25.54 -25.54 -7.24
CA THR A 196 -24.66 -24.82 -8.17
C THR A 196 -23.22 -25.33 -8.08
N ALA A 197 -22.41 -25.04 -9.09
CA ALA A 197 -20.96 -25.18 -9.00
C ALA A 197 -20.34 -24.15 -8.03
N PHE A 198 -19.10 -24.41 -7.58
CA PHE A 198 -18.32 -23.46 -6.77
C PHE A 198 -17.73 -22.36 -7.65
N ARG A 199 -18.54 -21.36 -8.01
CA ARG A 199 -18.13 -20.26 -8.89
C ARG A 199 -18.28 -18.86 -8.29
N PHE A 200 -19.08 -18.73 -7.24
CA PHE A 200 -19.43 -17.43 -6.67
C PHE A 200 -18.39 -16.95 -5.66
N ASP A 201 -18.02 -15.67 -5.70
CA ASP A 201 -17.19 -15.02 -4.68
C ASP A 201 -17.96 -14.84 -3.36
N SER A 202 -19.27 -14.59 -3.47
CA SER A 202 -20.19 -14.52 -2.32
C SER A 202 -21.62 -14.84 -2.72
N LEU A 203 -22.42 -15.23 -1.73
CA LEU A 203 -23.82 -15.62 -1.83
C LEU A 203 -24.56 -15.07 -0.62
N GLU A 204 -25.61 -14.27 -0.84
CA GLU A 204 -26.45 -13.71 0.22
C GLU A 204 -27.92 -13.61 -0.19
N GLY A 205 -28.80 -13.54 0.81
CA GLY A 205 -30.24 -13.39 0.58
C GLY A 205 -30.58 -12.05 -0.08
N LEU A 206 -31.46 -12.08 -1.09
CA LEU A 206 -32.02 -10.89 -1.73
C LEU A 206 -33.54 -10.91 -1.57
N GLY A 207 -34.01 -10.37 -0.45
CA GLY A 207 -35.42 -10.44 -0.06
C GLY A 207 -35.92 -11.87 0.10
N ASP A 208 -37.21 -12.07 -0.16
CA ASP A 208 -37.86 -13.35 0.06
C ASP A 208 -37.80 -14.32 -1.13
N GLN A 209 -37.41 -13.83 -2.32
CA GLN A 209 -37.59 -14.55 -3.58
C GLN A 209 -36.30 -14.99 -4.28
N ALA A 210 -35.15 -14.37 -3.97
CA ALA A 210 -33.91 -14.63 -4.70
C ALA A 210 -32.66 -14.58 -3.80
N LEU A 211 -31.52 -14.90 -4.40
CA LEU A 211 -30.19 -14.71 -3.83
C LEU A 211 -29.40 -13.74 -4.71
N LYS A 212 -28.69 -12.83 -4.06
CA LYS A 212 -27.66 -12.02 -4.73
C LYS A 212 -26.36 -12.81 -4.70
N VAL A 213 -25.70 -12.85 -5.84
CA VAL A 213 -24.39 -13.50 -6.00
C VAL A 213 -23.38 -12.51 -6.50
N TYR A 214 -22.12 -12.73 -6.14
CA TYR A 214 -21.00 -12.15 -6.85
C TYR A 214 -20.24 -13.25 -7.58
N GLU A 215 -19.95 -13.03 -8.85
CA GLU A 215 -19.06 -13.86 -9.66
C GLU A 215 -18.07 -12.92 -10.32
N ASP A 216 -16.79 -13.14 -10.04
CA ASP A 216 -15.68 -12.41 -10.66
C ASP A 216 -15.74 -10.89 -10.43
N GLY A 217 -16.15 -10.53 -9.21
CA GLY A 217 -16.37 -9.15 -8.79
C GLY A 217 -17.64 -8.50 -9.35
N MET A 218 -18.49 -9.23 -10.07
CA MET A 218 -19.74 -8.72 -10.63
C MET A 218 -20.97 -9.32 -9.92
N ALA A 219 -21.93 -8.47 -9.60
CA ALA A 219 -23.19 -8.82 -8.97
C ALA A 219 -24.18 -9.38 -10.01
N GLY A 220 -24.85 -10.47 -9.63
CA GLY A 220 -25.95 -11.10 -10.36
C GLY A 220 -27.03 -11.61 -9.39
N ILE A 221 -28.06 -12.26 -9.93
CA ILE A 221 -29.19 -12.78 -9.17
C ILE A 221 -29.45 -14.23 -9.59
N ILE A 222 -29.64 -15.11 -8.62
CA ILE A 222 -30.12 -16.48 -8.84
C ILE A 222 -31.37 -16.77 -8.00
N ASP A 223 -32.16 -17.73 -8.43
CA ASP A 223 -33.26 -18.27 -7.61
C ASP A 223 -32.73 -19.27 -6.56
N PHE A 224 -33.61 -19.74 -5.67
CA PHE A 224 -33.26 -20.72 -4.64
C PHE A 224 -32.98 -22.13 -5.16
N LYS A 225 -33.19 -22.39 -6.45
CA LYS A 225 -32.84 -23.64 -7.13
C LYS A 225 -31.47 -23.56 -7.81
N GLY A 226 -30.85 -22.38 -7.84
CA GLY A 226 -29.57 -22.14 -8.49
C GLY A 226 -29.65 -21.64 -9.93
N ASN A 227 -30.86 -21.37 -10.46
CA ASN A 227 -31.03 -20.85 -11.81
C ASN A 227 -30.72 -19.35 -11.85
N THR A 228 -30.00 -18.90 -12.88
CA THR A 228 -29.71 -17.49 -13.09
C THR A 228 -31.00 -16.72 -13.46
N LEU A 229 -31.32 -15.70 -12.66
CA LEU A 229 -32.37 -14.73 -12.96
C LEU A 229 -31.79 -13.48 -13.63
N GLU A 230 -30.58 -13.08 -13.22
CA GLU A 230 -29.85 -11.96 -13.81
C GLU A 230 -28.35 -12.30 -13.82
N ASP A 231 -27.71 -12.20 -14.98
CA ASP A 231 -26.28 -12.49 -15.12
C ASP A 231 -25.42 -11.55 -14.27
N ALA A 232 -24.28 -12.07 -13.82
CA ALA A 232 -23.29 -11.30 -13.09
C ALA A 232 -22.64 -10.25 -14.01
N ALA A 233 -23.24 -9.06 -14.09
CA ALA A 233 -22.84 -7.99 -15.01
C ALA A 233 -22.78 -6.59 -14.35
N PHE A 234 -23.12 -6.51 -13.05
CA PHE A 234 -23.25 -5.24 -12.35
C PHE A 234 -22.17 -5.07 -11.29
N LYS A 235 -21.86 -3.83 -10.91
CA LYS A 235 -21.02 -3.54 -9.76
C LYS A 235 -21.74 -3.87 -8.45
N SER A 236 -23.01 -3.51 -8.35
CA SER A 236 -23.85 -3.84 -7.20
C SER A 236 -25.32 -3.97 -7.60
N ILE A 237 -26.04 -4.74 -6.78
CA ILE A 237 -27.49 -4.90 -6.86
C ILE A 237 -28.05 -4.65 -5.47
N GLU A 238 -29.00 -3.73 -5.38
CA GLU A 238 -29.67 -3.33 -4.14
C GLU A 238 -31.19 -3.50 -4.28
N LEU A 239 -31.83 -3.97 -3.23
CA LEU A 239 -33.29 -4.15 -3.16
C LEU A 239 -33.87 -3.16 -2.14
N SER A 240 -34.82 -2.34 -2.59
CA SER A 240 -35.62 -1.47 -1.71
C SER A 240 -37.10 -1.74 -1.95
N GLY A 241 -37.74 -2.39 -0.98
CA GLY A 241 -39.09 -2.95 -1.19
C GLY A 241 -39.05 -4.09 -2.21
N GLN A 242 -39.73 -3.92 -3.35
CA GLN A 242 -39.71 -4.85 -4.49
C GLN A 242 -38.87 -4.35 -5.67
N GLN A 243 -38.33 -3.13 -5.59
CA GLN A 243 -37.57 -2.54 -6.68
C GLN A 243 -36.08 -2.84 -6.54
N LEU A 244 -35.50 -3.41 -7.59
CA LEU A 244 -34.08 -3.61 -7.77
C LEU A 244 -33.44 -2.36 -8.37
N THR A 245 -32.28 -1.99 -7.83
CA THR A 245 -31.38 -0.98 -8.40
C THR A 245 -30.09 -1.69 -8.82
N LEU A 246 -29.84 -1.72 -10.12
CA LEU A 246 -28.69 -2.39 -10.73
C LEU A 246 -27.66 -1.33 -11.12
N SER A 247 -26.55 -1.28 -10.39
CA SER A 247 -25.49 -0.30 -10.60
C SER A 247 -24.38 -0.91 -11.45
N PRO A 248 -24.14 -0.48 -12.69
CA PRO A 248 -23.05 -1.00 -13.53
C PRO A 248 -21.68 -0.46 -13.11
N TYR A 249 -20.62 -1.15 -13.51
CA TYR A 249 -19.28 -0.58 -13.51
C TYR A 249 -19.16 0.56 -14.54
N ALA A 250 -18.21 1.47 -14.31
CA ALA A 250 -17.84 2.47 -15.30
C ALA A 250 -17.18 1.80 -16.53
N SER A 251 -17.32 2.43 -17.69
CA SER A 251 -16.55 2.09 -18.89
C SER A 251 -15.20 2.79 -18.83
N LEU A 252 -14.13 2.00 -18.85
CA LEU A 252 -12.74 2.41 -18.90
C LEU A 252 -12.28 2.26 -20.34
N ILE A 253 -12.07 3.38 -21.02
CA ILE A 253 -11.89 3.44 -22.48
C ILE A 253 -10.44 3.82 -22.77
N GLN A 254 -9.74 2.93 -23.47
CA GLN A 254 -8.42 3.24 -24.04
C GLN A 254 -8.57 4.09 -25.29
N LEU A 255 -7.83 5.19 -25.33
CA LEU A 255 -7.87 6.20 -26.38
C LEU A 255 -6.47 6.40 -26.92
N SER A 256 -6.32 6.30 -28.24
CA SER A 256 -5.10 6.73 -28.90
C SER A 256 -4.91 8.25 -28.81
N LEU A 257 -3.73 8.74 -29.17
CA LEU A 257 -3.43 10.18 -29.27
C LEU A 257 -4.33 10.91 -30.28
N GLU A 258 -4.92 10.17 -31.23
CA GLU A 258 -5.88 10.67 -32.23
C GLU A 258 -7.34 10.52 -31.76
N ASN A 259 -7.56 10.26 -30.46
CA ASN A 259 -8.88 10.04 -29.87
C ASN A 259 -9.66 8.86 -30.51
N LYS A 260 -8.96 7.85 -31.02
CA LYS A 260 -9.59 6.60 -31.47
C LYS A 260 -9.78 5.67 -30.27
N LYS A 261 -11.02 5.24 -30.02
CA LYS A 261 -11.33 4.23 -29.02
C LYS A 261 -10.76 2.89 -29.47
N GLN A 262 -9.94 2.27 -28.63
CA GLN A 262 -9.30 0.98 -28.92
C GLN A 262 -10.02 -0.15 -28.18
N ASN A 263 -9.94 -0.15 -26.84
CA ASN A 263 -10.59 -1.14 -25.98
C ASN A 263 -11.50 -0.46 -24.95
N ILE A 264 -12.52 -1.19 -24.50
CA ILE A 264 -13.46 -0.76 -23.47
C ILE A 264 -13.54 -1.86 -22.41
N TYR A 265 -13.17 -1.54 -21.18
CA TYR A 265 -13.27 -2.43 -20.04
C TYR A 265 -14.33 -1.95 -19.07
N ARG A 266 -14.95 -2.88 -18.33
CA ARG A 266 -15.88 -2.55 -17.24
C ARG A 266 -15.17 -2.77 -15.91
N GLY A 267 -15.00 -1.72 -15.14
CA GLY A 267 -14.37 -1.81 -13.83
C GLY A 267 -14.30 -0.49 -13.08
N ASP A 268 -13.58 -0.50 -11.97
CA ASP A 268 -13.31 0.67 -11.15
C ASP A 268 -12.11 1.47 -11.67
N SER A 269 -11.05 0.75 -12.05
CA SER A 269 -9.80 1.32 -12.58
C SER A 269 -9.07 0.33 -13.49
N LEU A 270 -8.27 0.88 -14.41
CA LEU A 270 -7.40 0.14 -15.32
C LEU A 270 -5.98 0.66 -15.13
N VAL A 271 -5.09 -0.19 -14.59
CA VAL A 271 -3.73 0.22 -14.21
C VAL A 271 -2.73 -0.45 -15.16
N PRO A 272 -1.91 0.31 -15.89
CA PRO A 272 -0.93 -0.28 -16.80
C PRO A 272 0.17 -1.01 -16.05
N VAL A 273 0.54 -2.18 -16.56
CA VAL A 273 1.66 -2.98 -16.03
C VAL A 273 2.71 -3.30 -17.09
N SER A 274 2.38 -3.15 -18.37
CA SER A 274 3.32 -3.13 -19.49
C SER A 274 2.76 -2.24 -20.60
N ASN A 275 3.46 -2.15 -21.73
CA ASN A 275 2.98 -1.39 -22.89
C ASN A 275 1.76 -2.05 -23.57
N THR A 276 1.44 -3.30 -23.21
CA THR A 276 0.39 -4.11 -23.85
C THR A 276 -0.60 -4.73 -22.85
N SER A 277 -0.37 -4.61 -21.55
CA SER A 277 -1.15 -5.24 -20.50
C SER A 277 -1.48 -4.29 -19.34
N TRP A 278 -2.66 -4.49 -18.75
CA TRP A 278 -3.20 -3.71 -17.66
C TRP A 278 -3.82 -4.62 -16.59
N VAL A 279 -3.83 -4.17 -15.35
CA VAL A 279 -4.64 -4.77 -14.29
C VAL A 279 -5.98 -4.03 -14.25
N LEU A 280 -7.06 -4.76 -14.56
CA LEU A 280 -8.42 -4.30 -14.41
C LEU A 280 -8.91 -4.63 -12.99
N HIS A 281 -9.39 -3.61 -12.27
CA HIS A 281 -9.97 -3.77 -10.93
C HIS A 281 -11.50 -3.78 -10.99
N ARG A 282 -12.12 -4.76 -10.32
CA ARG A 282 -13.57 -4.94 -10.14
C ARG A 282 -13.85 -5.28 -8.68
N GLY A 283 -14.14 -4.25 -7.87
CA GLY A 283 -14.30 -4.42 -6.43
C GLY A 283 -13.02 -4.92 -5.78
N GLU A 284 -13.12 -6.02 -5.02
CA GLU A 284 -11.98 -6.67 -4.36
C GLU A 284 -11.17 -7.60 -5.28
N MET A 285 -11.62 -7.75 -6.53
CA MET A 285 -11.02 -8.65 -7.51
C MET A 285 -10.27 -7.86 -8.58
N CYS A 286 -9.24 -8.45 -9.13
CA CYS A 286 -8.47 -7.89 -10.22
C CYS A 286 -8.03 -8.98 -11.21
N MET A 287 -7.83 -8.57 -12.45
CA MET A 287 -7.49 -9.46 -13.55
C MET A 287 -6.52 -8.78 -14.50
N LEU A 288 -5.70 -9.59 -15.15
CA LEU A 288 -4.72 -9.12 -16.12
C LEU A 288 -5.38 -9.11 -17.50
N VAL A 289 -5.51 -7.94 -18.12
CA VAL A 289 -6.08 -7.78 -19.45
C VAL A 289 -5.02 -7.27 -20.41
N ASN A 290 -5.11 -7.63 -21.69
CA ASN A 290 -4.24 -7.12 -22.73
C ASN A 290 -5.07 -6.77 -23.99
N ALA A 291 -4.42 -6.18 -24.99
CA ALA A 291 -5.11 -5.75 -26.21
C ALA A 291 -5.58 -6.91 -27.12
N GLU A 292 -5.06 -8.13 -26.93
CA GLU A 292 -5.39 -9.31 -27.74
C GLU A 292 -6.48 -10.18 -27.09
N GLN A 293 -6.68 -10.07 -25.78
CA GLN A 293 -7.67 -10.81 -24.98
C GLN A 293 -8.78 -9.87 -24.52
N SER A 294 -9.93 -9.93 -25.19
CA SER A 294 -11.16 -9.28 -24.75
C SER A 294 -11.67 -9.94 -23.47
N ASP A 295 -11.50 -9.28 -22.32
CA ASP A 295 -12.12 -9.63 -21.01
C ASP A 295 -11.93 -11.11 -20.54
N SER A 296 -10.98 -11.85 -21.13
CA SER A 296 -10.93 -13.32 -21.06
C SER A 296 -9.66 -13.88 -20.43
N SER A 297 -8.98 -13.14 -19.53
CA SER A 297 -8.07 -13.84 -18.63
C SER A 297 -8.91 -14.73 -17.71
N GLU A 298 -8.88 -16.05 -17.92
CA GLU A 298 -9.62 -17.03 -17.10
C GLU A 298 -9.28 -16.94 -15.60
N VAL A 299 -8.14 -16.32 -15.26
CA VAL A 299 -7.62 -16.27 -13.90
C VAL A 299 -7.84 -14.89 -13.28
N ILE A 300 -8.61 -14.90 -12.20
CA ILE A 300 -8.90 -13.71 -11.40
C ILE A 300 -8.20 -13.83 -10.07
N TYR A 301 -7.65 -12.71 -9.63
CA TYR A 301 -6.87 -12.64 -8.42
C TYR A 301 -7.53 -11.65 -7.44
N PRO A 302 -7.57 -11.96 -6.14
CA PRO A 302 -7.88 -10.95 -5.12
C PRO A 302 -6.77 -9.88 -5.00
N PHE A 303 -5.62 -10.10 -5.64
CA PHE A 303 -4.48 -9.19 -5.59
C PHE A 303 -3.52 -9.45 -6.74
N LEU A 304 -3.22 -8.38 -7.49
CA LEU A 304 -2.15 -8.29 -8.48
C LEU A 304 -1.42 -6.97 -8.27
N ARG A 305 -0.08 -7.02 -8.22
CA ARG A 305 0.75 -5.83 -8.08
C ARG A 305 2.02 -5.97 -8.91
N PRO A 306 2.38 -5.00 -9.76
CA PRO A 306 3.67 -5.03 -10.45
C PRO A 306 4.82 -4.98 -9.45
N LEU A 307 5.79 -5.87 -9.65
CA LEU A 307 7.08 -5.87 -8.95
C LEU A 307 8.17 -5.29 -9.85
N THR A 308 8.17 -5.68 -11.12
CA THR A 308 9.07 -5.19 -12.17
C THR A 308 8.26 -4.94 -13.44
N GLU A 309 8.91 -4.49 -14.52
CA GLU A 309 8.25 -4.27 -15.82
C GLU A 309 7.52 -5.50 -16.37
N ASN A 310 7.99 -6.71 -16.04
CA ASN A 310 7.46 -7.95 -16.60
C ASN A 310 6.92 -8.94 -15.56
N VAL A 311 7.01 -8.62 -14.28
CA VAL A 311 6.64 -9.56 -13.20
C VAL A 311 5.67 -8.91 -12.22
N LEU A 312 4.57 -9.60 -11.99
CA LEU A 312 3.51 -9.28 -11.05
C LEU A 312 3.59 -10.21 -9.84
N LEU A 313 3.37 -9.65 -8.65
CA LEU A 313 3.03 -10.41 -7.46
C LEU A 313 1.54 -10.69 -7.48
N ALA A 314 1.16 -11.97 -7.46
CA ALA A 314 -0.22 -12.42 -7.47
C ALA A 314 -0.56 -13.18 -6.19
N LYS A 315 -1.82 -13.18 -5.80
CA LYS A 315 -2.32 -13.98 -4.66
C LYS A 315 -3.36 -14.99 -5.11
N GLN A 316 -3.26 -16.23 -4.64
CA GLN A 316 -4.33 -17.24 -4.74
C GLN A 316 -4.57 -17.87 -3.36
N GLY A 317 -5.83 -17.85 -2.91
CA GLY A 317 -6.18 -18.23 -1.54
C GLY A 317 -5.41 -17.39 -0.50
N SER A 318 -4.54 -18.05 0.28
CA SER A 318 -3.70 -17.40 1.29
C SER A 318 -2.23 -17.24 0.88
N ARG A 319 -1.85 -17.69 -0.31
CA ARG A 319 -0.46 -17.74 -0.77
C ARG A 319 -0.22 -16.79 -1.95
N MET A 320 1.04 -16.39 -2.08
CA MET A 320 1.56 -15.50 -3.11
C MET A 320 2.38 -16.30 -4.12
N GLY A 321 2.35 -15.87 -5.38
CA GLY A 321 3.15 -16.37 -6.48
C GLY A 321 3.63 -15.22 -7.38
N LEU A 322 4.46 -15.54 -8.37
CA LEU A 322 4.90 -14.59 -9.40
C LEU A 322 4.24 -14.96 -10.71
N VAL A 323 3.69 -13.96 -11.40
CA VAL A 323 3.04 -14.11 -12.69
C VAL A 323 3.63 -13.08 -13.66
N SER A 324 3.84 -13.42 -14.91
CA SER A 324 4.30 -12.47 -15.92
C SER A 324 3.19 -11.47 -16.30
N THR A 325 3.54 -10.38 -16.98
CA THR A 325 2.56 -9.47 -17.61
C THR A 325 1.81 -10.07 -18.79
N THR A 326 2.12 -11.32 -19.18
CA THR A 326 1.37 -12.14 -20.14
C THR A 326 0.49 -13.20 -19.47
N GLY A 327 0.55 -13.35 -18.15
CA GLY A 327 -0.24 -14.31 -17.38
C GLY A 327 0.45 -15.65 -17.07
N GLU A 328 1.72 -15.84 -17.47
CA GLU A 328 2.49 -17.05 -17.17
C GLU A 328 2.88 -17.13 -15.69
N VAL A 329 2.69 -18.27 -15.03
CA VAL A 329 3.12 -18.45 -13.64
C VAL A 329 4.63 -18.69 -13.58
N LEU A 330 5.39 -17.66 -13.17
CA LEU A 330 6.85 -17.67 -13.04
C LEU A 330 7.31 -18.30 -11.72
N ALA A 331 6.51 -18.16 -10.66
CA ALA A 331 6.74 -18.83 -9.38
C ALA A 331 5.41 -19.31 -8.78
N PRO A 332 5.37 -20.56 -8.23
CA PRO A 332 4.14 -21.15 -7.71
C PRO A 332 3.58 -20.39 -6.50
N PHE A 333 2.27 -20.52 -6.27
CA PHE A 333 1.55 -19.92 -5.14
C PHE A 333 1.80 -20.67 -3.82
N GLU A 334 3.04 -20.62 -3.33
CA GLU A 334 3.47 -21.27 -2.07
C GLU A 334 4.12 -20.31 -1.06
N TYR A 335 4.22 -19.02 -1.40
CA TYR A 335 4.87 -18.00 -0.59
C TYR A 335 3.85 -17.23 0.27
N ASP A 336 4.32 -16.57 1.32
CA ASP A 336 3.50 -15.71 2.19
C ASP A 336 3.54 -14.24 1.76
N SER A 337 4.67 -13.81 1.19
CA SER A 337 4.90 -12.42 0.79
C SER A 337 6.02 -12.34 -0.27
N GLY A 338 6.03 -11.24 -1.02
CA GLY A 338 7.06 -10.93 -2.00
C GLY A 338 7.33 -9.42 -2.11
N TYR A 339 8.59 -9.03 -2.30
CA TYR A 339 9.00 -7.64 -2.49
C TYR A 339 10.21 -7.54 -3.43
N VAL A 340 10.51 -6.32 -3.90
CA VAL A 340 11.69 -6.02 -4.71
C VAL A 340 12.69 -5.23 -3.91
N GLN A 341 13.96 -5.58 -4.03
CA GLN A 341 15.06 -4.83 -3.43
C GLN A 341 16.26 -4.89 -4.38
N HIS A 342 16.79 -3.72 -4.76
CA HIS A 342 17.91 -3.58 -5.71
C HIS A 342 17.77 -4.43 -6.99
N GLY A 343 16.58 -4.47 -7.59
CA GLY A 343 16.34 -5.23 -8.83
C GLY A 343 16.12 -6.74 -8.65
N PHE A 344 16.30 -7.29 -7.45
CA PHE A 344 15.94 -8.67 -7.14
C PHE A 344 14.53 -8.77 -6.59
N ILE A 345 13.83 -9.85 -6.93
CA ILE A 345 12.55 -10.21 -6.31
C ILE A 345 12.82 -11.23 -5.19
N ILE A 346 12.35 -10.94 -3.98
CA ILE A 346 12.53 -11.78 -2.79
C ILE A 346 11.17 -12.31 -2.36
N MET A 347 11.04 -13.63 -2.35
CA MET A 347 9.82 -14.33 -1.96
C MET A 347 10.04 -15.06 -0.64
N SER A 348 9.15 -14.87 0.33
CA SER A 348 9.25 -15.47 1.68
C SER A 348 8.25 -16.60 1.88
N ARG A 349 8.68 -17.71 2.46
CA ARG A 349 7.85 -18.89 2.77
C ARG A 349 7.97 -19.27 4.25
N ASN A 350 6.82 -19.53 4.86
CA ASN A 350 6.62 -19.74 6.29
C ASN A 350 7.24 -18.65 7.17
N ARG A 351 7.34 -17.42 6.64
CA ARG A 351 8.04 -16.26 7.26
C ARG A 351 9.48 -16.52 7.72
N GLN A 352 10.11 -17.58 7.22
CA GLN A 352 11.44 -18.02 7.67
C GLN A 352 12.40 -18.23 6.51
N PHE A 353 11.92 -18.66 5.34
CA PHE A 353 12.76 -18.99 4.21
C PHE A 353 12.57 -17.99 3.08
N MET A 354 13.65 -17.41 2.60
CA MET A 354 13.65 -16.44 1.51
C MET A 354 14.29 -17.05 0.27
N THR A 355 13.68 -16.81 -0.89
CA THR A 355 14.18 -17.23 -2.20
C THR A 355 14.37 -15.99 -3.07
N VAL A 356 15.50 -15.91 -3.78
CA VAL A 356 15.84 -14.81 -4.68
C VAL A 356 15.50 -15.18 -6.12
N PHE A 357 14.90 -14.21 -6.82
CA PHE A 357 14.61 -14.25 -8.25
C PHE A 357 15.20 -12.98 -8.89
N ASN A 358 15.56 -13.08 -10.18
CA ASN A 358 15.96 -11.90 -10.95
C ASN A 358 14.72 -11.04 -11.33
N LYS A 359 14.95 -9.93 -12.02
CA LYS A 359 13.88 -9.00 -12.42
C LYS A 359 12.88 -9.59 -13.42
N GLU A 360 13.28 -10.64 -14.15
CA GLU A 360 12.43 -11.43 -15.05
C GLU A 360 11.66 -12.56 -14.34
N GLY A 361 11.80 -12.71 -13.02
CA GLY A 361 11.11 -13.75 -12.25
C GLY A 361 11.72 -15.13 -12.37
N LYS A 362 12.93 -15.26 -12.92
CA LYS A 362 13.73 -16.50 -12.90
C LYS A 362 14.34 -16.69 -11.53
N ARG A 363 14.13 -17.88 -10.96
CA ARG A 363 14.69 -18.26 -9.65
C ARG A 363 16.22 -18.34 -9.71
N LEU A 364 16.89 -17.67 -8.78
CA LEU A 364 18.36 -17.65 -8.64
C LEU A 364 18.86 -18.53 -7.51
N SER A 365 18.11 -18.64 -6.40
CA SER A 365 18.59 -19.32 -5.19
C SER A 365 17.68 -20.48 -4.73
N ALA A 366 18.26 -21.37 -3.91
CA ALA A 366 17.47 -22.21 -3.00
C ALA A 366 16.87 -21.35 -1.86
N PRO A 367 15.93 -21.85 -1.05
CA PRO A 367 15.39 -21.10 0.07
C PRO A 367 16.42 -21.00 1.21
N HIS A 368 16.68 -19.79 1.70
CA HIS A 368 17.64 -19.50 2.77
C HIS A 368 16.94 -18.94 4.01
N LYS A 369 17.39 -19.35 5.22
CA LYS A 369 16.87 -18.77 6.48
C LYS A 369 17.40 -17.36 6.75
N GLY A 370 18.67 -17.12 6.42
CA GLY A 370 19.31 -15.81 6.48
C GLY A 370 19.71 -15.37 5.08
N LEU A 371 19.15 -14.23 4.63
CA LEU A 371 19.39 -13.65 3.33
C LEU A 371 19.36 -12.12 3.44
N LYS A 372 20.27 -11.44 2.76
CA LYS A 372 20.32 -9.97 2.68
C LYS A 372 20.70 -9.56 1.26
N ILE A 373 19.96 -8.62 0.66
CA ILE A 373 20.37 -8.02 -0.61
C ILE A 373 21.32 -6.86 -0.28
N ILE A 374 22.51 -6.87 -0.88
CA ILE A 374 23.53 -5.85 -0.63
C ILE A 374 23.32 -4.69 -1.61
N ASN A 375 23.28 -4.99 -2.91
CA ASN A 375 23.03 -4.04 -3.99
C ASN A 375 22.49 -4.79 -5.22
N GLU A 376 22.53 -4.15 -6.39
CA GLU A 376 22.02 -4.73 -7.64
C GLU A 376 22.85 -5.89 -8.21
N ARG A 377 24.06 -6.12 -7.66
CA ARG A 377 24.99 -7.16 -8.12
C ARG A 377 25.12 -8.30 -7.14
N TYR A 378 24.98 -8.03 -5.84
CA TYR A 378 25.33 -8.99 -4.80
C TYR A 378 24.22 -9.16 -3.75
N TRP A 379 24.12 -10.39 -3.26
CA TRP A 379 23.32 -10.73 -2.09
C TRP A 379 24.10 -11.70 -1.19
N ALA A 380 23.89 -11.55 0.11
CA ALA A 380 24.48 -12.38 1.14
C ALA A 380 23.53 -13.51 1.56
N PHE A 381 24.12 -14.66 1.88
CA PHE A 381 23.42 -15.84 2.36
C PHE A 381 24.05 -16.34 3.65
N GLN A 382 23.23 -16.90 4.53
CA GLN A 382 23.68 -17.47 5.79
C GLN A 382 23.84 -18.99 5.69
N GLN A 383 24.96 -19.50 6.15
CA GLN A 383 25.25 -20.92 6.34
C GLN A 383 25.69 -21.15 7.80
N GLY A 384 24.84 -21.80 8.59
CA GLY A 384 25.03 -21.88 10.05
C GLY A 384 24.89 -20.49 10.67
N LYS A 385 25.91 -20.04 11.41
CA LYS A 385 25.97 -18.69 11.99
C LYS A 385 26.71 -17.67 11.12
N TYR A 386 27.35 -18.11 10.04
CA TYR A 386 28.21 -17.26 9.22
C TYR A 386 27.55 -16.87 7.90
N TRP A 387 27.97 -15.72 7.37
CA TRP A 387 27.49 -15.14 6.13
C TRP A 387 28.54 -15.20 5.03
N GLY A 388 28.09 -15.49 3.81
CA GLY A 388 28.85 -15.40 2.57
C GLY A 388 28.09 -14.56 1.53
N VAL A 389 28.68 -14.37 0.35
CA VAL A 389 28.14 -13.51 -0.71
C VAL A 389 28.15 -14.23 -2.05
N THR A 390 27.11 -14.01 -2.86
CA THR A 390 27.00 -14.44 -4.26
C THR A 390 26.67 -13.26 -5.17
N ASP A 391 26.91 -13.43 -6.46
CA ASP A 391 26.51 -12.48 -7.51
C ASP A 391 25.10 -12.76 -8.08
N THR A 392 24.75 -12.04 -9.15
CA THR A 392 23.49 -12.14 -9.90
C THR A 392 23.26 -13.50 -10.55
N GLU A 393 24.32 -14.27 -10.80
CA GLU A 393 24.26 -15.62 -11.39
C GLU A 393 24.27 -16.72 -10.31
N ASN A 394 24.17 -16.33 -9.04
CA ASN A 394 24.31 -17.23 -7.89
C ASN A 394 25.70 -17.89 -7.81
N LYS A 395 26.73 -17.25 -8.40
CA LYS A 395 28.12 -17.67 -8.24
C LYS A 395 28.68 -17.05 -6.97
N ARG A 396 29.40 -17.86 -6.20
CA ARG A 396 29.92 -17.50 -4.88
C ARG A 396 31.13 -16.59 -4.99
N VAL A 397 31.03 -15.42 -4.36
CA VAL A 397 32.06 -14.38 -4.29
C VAL A 397 32.82 -14.49 -2.97
N LEU A 398 32.09 -14.57 -1.85
CA LEU A 398 32.67 -14.76 -0.51
C LEU A 398 32.15 -16.05 0.13
N TYR A 399 33.06 -16.83 0.73
CA TYR A 399 32.67 -17.99 1.53
C TYR A 399 32.01 -17.57 2.84
N ALA A 400 31.12 -18.43 3.35
CA ALA A 400 30.41 -18.19 4.60
C ALA A 400 31.32 -18.34 5.82
N ARG A 401 32.02 -17.26 6.18
CA ARG A 401 32.96 -17.20 7.33
C ARG A 401 32.87 -15.91 8.15
N TYR A 402 31.97 -15.01 7.79
CA TYR A 402 31.83 -13.69 8.41
C TYR A 402 30.64 -13.68 9.36
N ASP A 403 30.73 -12.93 10.44
CA ASP A 403 29.61 -12.77 11.39
C ASP A 403 28.47 -11.97 10.76
N ASP A 404 28.80 -11.04 9.86
CA ASP A 404 27.84 -10.30 9.06
C ASP A 404 28.48 -9.73 7.78
N ILE A 405 27.65 -9.43 6.78
CA ILE A 405 28.00 -8.65 5.58
C ILE A 405 27.18 -7.36 5.64
N LEU A 406 27.86 -6.21 5.60
CA LEU A 406 27.24 -4.91 5.82
C LEU A 406 27.01 -4.17 4.50
N GLU A 407 28.07 -3.90 3.74
CA GLU A 407 28.05 -3.05 2.54
C GLU A 407 29.06 -3.54 1.50
N GLU A 408 28.94 -3.07 0.26
CA GLU A 408 29.88 -3.36 -0.83
C GLU A 408 30.13 -2.12 -1.69
N HIS A 409 31.41 -1.83 -1.93
CA HIS A 409 31.86 -0.78 -2.85
C HIS A 409 33.07 -1.26 -3.67
N GLN A 410 32.99 -1.14 -5.00
CA GLN A 410 34.08 -1.45 -5.94
C GLN A 410 34.70 -2.86 -5.80
N GLY A 411 33.88 -3.88 -5.53
CA GLY A 411 34.30 -5.26 -5.30
C GLY A 411 34.83 -5.53 -3.89
N GLN A 412 34.68 -4.58 -2.96
CA GLN A 412 35.16 -4.65 -1.59
C GLN A 412 34.00 -4.62 -0.61
N PHE A 413 33.98 -5.57 0.31
CA PHE A 413 32.88 -5.83 1.22
C PHE A 413 33.25 -5.41 2.64
N LEU A 414 32.45 -4.52 3.22
CA LEU A 414 32.48 -4.26 4.64
C LEU A 414 31.79 -5.41 5.38
N VAL A 415 32.53 -6.07 6.28
CA VAL A 415 32.09 -7.28 6.98
C VAL A 415 32.33 -7.17 8.48
N LYS A 416 31.59 -7.96 9.25
CA LYS A 416 31.96 -8.27 10.64
C LYS A 416 32.71 -9.59 10.72
N TYR A 417 33.85 -9.60 11.39
CA TYR A 417 34.66 -10.79 11.60
C TYR A 417 35.18 -10.82 13.05
N LEU A 418 34.79 -11.85 13.80
CA LEU A 418 35.04 -11.98 15.24
C LEU A 418 34.56 -10.74 16.02
N GLY A 419 33.38 -10.23 15.66
CA GLY A 419 32.76 -9.05 16.27
C GLY A 419 33.39 -7.69 15.88
N LYS A 420 34.40 -7.67 15.01
CA LYS A 420 35.12 -6.45 14.57
C LYS A 420 34.78 -6.10 13.13
N ASN A 421 34.83 -4.81 12.78
CA ASN A 421 34.63 -4.35 11.41
C ASN A 421 35.91 -4.58 10.59
N ALA A 422 35.75 -5.00 9.34
CA ALA A 422 36.84 -5.28 8.42
C ALA A 422 36.38 -5.08 6.97
N VAL A 423 37.31 -4.86 6.05
CA VAL A 423 37.00 -4.79 4.62
C VAL A 423 37.77 -5.88 3.89
N VAL A 424 37.07 -6.68 3.09
CA VAL A 424 37.63 -7.79 2.32
C VAL A 424 37.25 -7.66 0.84
N ASN A 425 38.16 -7.97 -0.07
CA ASN A 425 37.87 -7.97 -1.51
C ASN A 425 37.40 -9.35 -2.01
N ALA A 426 37.02 -9.44 -3.28
CA ALA A 426 36.58 -10.69 -3.92
C ALA A 426 37.65 -11.80 -3.92
N GLU A 427 38.94 -11.45 -3.92
CA GLU A 427 40.06 -12.41 -3.77
C GLU A 427 40.29 -12.85 -2.31
N GLN A 428 39.43 -12.43 -1.38
CA GLN A 428 39.46 -12.75 0.05
C GLN A 428 40.67 -12.20 0.81
N ARG A 429 41.25 -11.11 0.30
CA ARG A 429 42.33 -10.36 0.94
C ARG A 429 41.74 -9.22 1.78
N TRP A 430 42.32 -8.99 2.95
CA TRP A 430 41.94 -7.87 3.81
C TRP A 430 42.46 -6.56 3.23
N ILE A 431 41.56 -5.63 2.97
CA ILE A 431 41.87 -4.22 2.66
C ILE A 431 41.96 -3.43 3.96
N VAL A 432 41.01 -3.65 4.87
CA VAL A 432 41.06 -3.16 6.25
C VAL A 432 40.99 -4.36 7.17
N ALA A 433 42.07 -4.61 7.90
CA ALA A 433 42.14 -5.72 8.85
C ALA A 433 41.11 -5.55 10.00
N PRO A 434 40.55 -6.65 10.53
CA PRO A 434 39.52 -6.61 11.58
C PRO A 434 39.92 -5.79 12.80
N ARG A 435 39.16 -4.72 13.07
CA ARG A 435 39.42 -3.75 14.15
C ARG A 435 38.14 -3.27 14.84
N PRO A 436 38.20 -2.89 16.13
CA PRO A 436 37.06 -2.30 16.85
C PRO A 436 36.91 -0.81 16.49
N ALA A 437 36.77 -0.51 15.20
CA ALA A 437 36.64 0.83 14.67
C ALA A 437 35.35 0.93 13.86
N GLU A 438 34.75 2.12 13.82
CA GLU A 438 33.81 2.46 12.76
C GLU A 438 34.55 2.45 11.42
N VAL A 439 33.90 1.94 10.37
CA VAL A 439 34.43 1.89 9.00
C VAL A 439 33.29 2.19 8.06
N GLN A 440 33.47 3.16 7.17
CA GLN A 440 32.48 3.59 6.19
C GLN A 440 33.16 3.94 4.86
N TRP A 441 32.43 3.82 3.75
CA TRP A 441 32.95 4.18 2.42
C TRP A 441 32.52 5.59 2.02
N HIS A 442 33.48 6.45 1.71
CA HIS A 442 33.23 7.83 1.27
C HIS A 442 34.28 8.27 0.27
N HIS A 443 33.85 8.93 -0.81
CA HIS A 443 34.74 9.53 -1.81
C HIS A 443 35.84 8.59 -2.37
N GLY A 444 35.58 7.28 -2.47
CA GLY A 444 36.57 6.32 -2.97
C GLY A 444 37.53 5.77 -1.91
N LEU A 445 37.37 6.16 -0.65
CA LEU A 445 38.20 5.76 0.48
C LEU A 445 37.36 5.08 1.58
N TRP A 446 37.99 4.19 2.33
CA TRP A 446 37.48 3.70 3.60
C TRP A 446 37.88 4.64 4.72
N PHE A 447 36.89 5.39 5.21
CA PHE A 447 36.99 6.20 6.41
C PHE A 447 36.87 5.30 7.64
N SER A 448 37.82 5.37 8.56
CA SER A 448 37.79 4.61 9.81
C SER A 448 37.98 5.50 11.02
N LYS A 449 37.19 5.27 12.07
CA LYS A 449 37.24 6.04 13.32
C LYS A 449 37.29 5.11 14.52
N ASP A 450 38.25 5.32 15.40
CA ASP A 450 38.35 4.64 16.68
C ASP A 450 38.80 5.60 17.80
N GLN A 451 39.07 5.06 18.99
CA GLN A 451 39.53 5.84 20.14
C GLN A 451 40.89 6.53 19.92
N PHE A 452 41.65 6.11 18.90
CA PHE A 452 42.94 6.65 18.55
C PHE A 452 42.85 7.69 17.43
N GLY A 453 41.68 7.96 16.88
CA GLY A 453 41.45 9.02 15.90
C GLY A 453 40.77 8.55 14.62
N TYR A 454 41.05 9.27 13.55
CA TYR A 454 40.42 9.15 12.25
C TYR A 454 41.45 8.75 11.19
N LYS A 455 41.08 7.85 10.29
CA LYS A 455 41.93 7.31 9.23
C LYS A 455 41.21 7.31 7.89
N LEU A 456 41.95 7.60 6.82
CA LEU A 456 41.53 7.38 5.45
C LEU A 456 42.38 6.29 4.82
N ILE A 457 41.75 5.29 4.22
CA ILE A 457 42.39 4.10 3.66
C ILE A 457 41.92 3.93 2.21
N ASN A 458 42.84 3.81 1.26
CA ASN A 458 42.48 3.62 -0.14
C ASN A 458 42.05 2.17 -0.45
N THR A 459 41.65 1.92 -1.70
CA THR A 459 41.22 0.59 -2.17
C THR A 459 42.32 -0.47 -2.17
N GLU A 460 43.59 -0.08 -2.13
CA GLU A 460 44.72 -1.01 -1.98
C GLU A 460 45.01 -1.37 -0.51
N GLY A 461 44.32 -0.73 0.44
CA GLY A 461 44.51 -0.92 1.89
C GLY A 461 45.61 -0.04 2.48
N LYS A 462 46.12 0.95 1.74
CA LYS A 462 47.13 1.91 2.20
C LYS A 462 46.45 3.04 2.98
N GLU A 463 46.94 3.31 4.20
CA GLU A 463 46.55 4.49 4.97
C GLU A 463 47.13 5.74 4.28
N VAL A 464 46.25 6.63 3.81
CA VAL A 464 46.62 7.86 3.10
C VAL A 464 46.57 9.10 3.99
N TYR A 465 45.80 9.05 5.09
CA TYR A 465 45.72 10.14 6.06
C TYR A 465 45.34 9.66 7.47
N PHE A 466 45.80 10.37 8.51
CA PHE A 466 45.44 10.14 9.91
C PHE A 466 45.36 11.47 10.68
N SER A 467 44.36 11.62 11.55
CA SER A 467 44.23 12.78 12.45
C SER A 467 43.55 12.42 13.78
N PHE A 468 43.90 13.15 14.83
CA PHE A 468 43.19 13.14 16.11
C PHE A 468 42.03 14.16 16.15
N ASP A 469 42.06 15.17 15.27
CA ASP A 469 41.02 16.18 15.19
C ASP A 469 39.74 15.60 14.56
N PRO A 470 38.55 16.05 15.01
CA PRO A 470 37.29 15.65 14.42
C PRO A 470 37.28 15.78 12.89
N MET A 471 36.91 14.69 12.21
CA MET A 471 36.75 14.65 10.76
C MET A 471 35.33 14.26 10.36
N GLU A 472 34.78 14.99 9.40
CA GLU A 472 33.42 14.83 8.87
C GLU A 472 33.45 14.68 7.34
N VAL A 473 32.50 13.91 6.80
CA VAL A 473 32.36 13.71 5.37
C VAL A 473 31.61 14.89 4.75
N HIS A 474 32.09 15.41 3.62
CA HIS A 474 31.53 16.56 2.94
C HIS A 474 31.56 16.34 1.41
N PRO A 475 30.63 16.87 0.58
CA PRO A 475 30.65 16.67 -0.88
C PRO A 475 31.99 16.94 -1.60
N LEU A 476 32.84 17.78 -1.01
CA LEU A 476 34.19 18.10 -1.51
C LEU A 476 35.29 17.11 -1.09
N GLY A 477 35.01 16.19 -0.16
CA GLY A 477 35.98 15.30 0.46
C GLY A 477 35.75 15.18 1.97
N PHE A 478 36.75 15.51 2.79
CA PHE A 478 36.66 15.37 4.25
C PHE A 478 37.02 16.67 4.97
N LEU A 479 36.12 17.18 5.80
CA LEU A 479 36.36 18.35 6.62
C LEU A 479 37.01 17.96 7.94
N ILE A 480 38.08 18.66 8.31
CA ILE A 480 38.73 18.51 9.63
C ILE A 480 38.43 19.76 10.44
N THR A 481 38.08 19.62 11.71
CA THR A 481 37.83 20.76 12.60
C THR A 481 38.81 20.75 13.77
N ASP A 482 39.60 21.81 13.91
CA ASP A 482 40.54 21.92 15.04
C ASP A 482 39.87 22.38 16.34
N HIS A 483 40.64 22.42 17.43
CA HIS A 483 40.21 22.88 18.75
C HIS A 483 39.74 24.34 18.81
N ARG A 484 39.97 25.14 17.77
CA ARG A 484 39.50 26.55 17.65
C ARG A 484 38.23 26.64 16.81
N HIS A 485 37.60 25.51 16.48
CA HIS A 485 36.46 25.40 15.57
C HIS A 485 36.74 25.91 14.16
N LYS A 486 37.99 25.81 13.71
CA LYS A 486 38.37 26.14 12.33
C LYS A 486 38.33 24.91 11.44
N ILE A 487 37.80 25.06 10.23
CA ILE A 487 37.65 23.97 9.26
C ILE A 487 38.82 23.94 8.27
N GLY A 488 39.31 22.73 7.98
CA GLY A 488 40.22 22.37 6.91
C GLY A 488 39.55 21.36 5.96
N LEU A 489 40.08 21.18 4.76
CA LEU A 489 39.52 20.26 3.75
C LEU A 489 40.59 19.33 3.20
N LEU A 490 40.28 18.04 3.20
CA LEU A 490 40.98 17.00 2.45
C LEU A 490 40.19 16.68 1.17
N ASP A 491 40.90 16.44 0.07
CA ASP A 491 40.32 15.93 -1.17
C ASP A 491 39.94 14.44 -1.09
N GLN A 492 39.53 13.88 -2.22
CA GLN A 492 39.07 12.49 -2.35
C GLN A 492 40.22 11.47 -2.30
N GLU A 493 41.45 11.92 -2.46
CA GLU A 493 42.67 11.15 -2.32
C GLU A 493 43.26 11.22 -0.88
N GLY A 494 42.64 12.02 0.00
CA GLY A 494 43.09 12.24 1.37
C GLY A 494 44.25 13.24 1.48
N LYS A 495 44.47 14.05 0.46
CA LYS A 495 45.46 15.13 0.45
C LYS A 495 44.82 16.44 0.90
N LEU A 496 45.58 17.23 1.66
CA LEU A 496 45.09 18.48 2.22
C LEU A 496 44.99 19.57 1.15
N ASN A 497 43.78 20.09 0.94
CA ASN A 497 43.53 21.26 0.11
C ASN A 497 43.83 22.55 0.87
N PHE A 498 43.36 22.64 2.12
CA PHE A 498 43.70 23.75 3.02
C PHE A 498 43.63 23.35 4.50
N PHE A 499 44.42 24.04 5.33
CA PHE A 499 44.51 23.83 6.78
C PHE A 499 43.29 24.37 7.53
N THR A 500 43.17 24.01 8.82
CA THR A 500 42.09 24.46 9.71
C THR A 500 42.16 25.96 9.99
N GLU A 501 41.64 26.77 9.07
CA GLU A 501 41.76 28.23 9.10
C GLU A 501 40.41 28.97 8.96
N TYR A 502 39.35 28.30 8.48
CA TYR A 502 38.08 28.95 8.12
C TYR A 502 36.96 28.71 9.14
N ASP A 503 35.98 29.61 9.20
CA ASP A 503 34.83 29.56 10.14
C ASP A 503 33.70 28.65 9.63
N SER A 504 33.44 28.65 8.32
CA SER A 504 32.37 27.84 7.71
C SER A 504 32.54 27.71 6.20
N LEU A 505 31.80 26.76 5.61
CA LEU A 505 31.76 26.47 4.17
C LEU A 505 30.30 26.25 3.73
N SER A 506 29.88 26.86 2.61
CA SER A 506 28.51 26.75 2.09
C SER A 506 28.47 26.63 0.56
N PRO A 507 27.61 25.78 -0.04
CA PRO A 507 27.47 25.70 -1.50
C PRO A 507 26.80 26.97 -2.06
N VAL A 508 27.23 27.41 -3.24
CA VAL A 508 26.64 28.57 -3.95
C VAL A 508 26.10 28.24 -5.36
N GLY A 509 26.23 26.98 -5.79
CA GLY A 509 25.75 26.48 -7.08
C GLY A 509 26.87 26.25 -8.10
N ASN A 510 26.56 25.51 -9.18
CA ASN A 510 27.50 25.17 -10.27
C ASN A 510 28.85 24.58 -9.82
N GLY A 511 28.85 23.81 -8.72
CA GLY A 511 30.06 23.18 -8.19
C GLY A 511 30.96 24.11 -7.37
N TYR A 512 30.52 25.34 -7.05
CA TYR A 512 31.27 26.29 -6.24
C TYR A 512 30.78 26.35 -4.79
N PHE A 513 31.70 26.68 -3.89
CA PHE A 513 31.49 26.78 -2.45
C PHE A 513 32.11 28.06 -1.91
N ALA A 514 31.38 28.77 -1.05
CA ALA A 514 31.91 29.91 -0.32
C ALA A 514 32.50 29.42 1.02
N ILE A 515 33.70 29.88 1.34
CA ILE A 515 34.32 29.75 2.67
C ILE A 515 34.33 31.11 3.36
N TYR A 516 34.17 31.09 4.68
CA TYR A 516 34.11 32.31 5.49
C TYR A 516 35.23 32.35 6.50
N GLN A 517 35.84 33.52 6.66
CA GLN A 517 36.89 33.77 7.64
C GLN A 517 36.78 35.20 8.15
N GLU A 518 36.55 35.38 9.45
CA GLU A 518 36.48 36.68 10.13
C GLU A 518 35.47 37.64 9.47
N GLY A 519 34.31 37.11 9.06
CA GLY A 519 33.27 37.88 8.37
C GLY A 519 33.66 38.36 6.97
N ARG A 520 34.62 37.69 6.32
CA ARG A 520 34.94 37.81 4.88
C ARG A 520 34.65 36.48 4.20
N ALA A 521 34.37 36.52 2.90
CA ALA A 521 34.14 35.32 2.12
C ALA A 521 35.17 35.16 0.99
N ALA A 522 35.49 33.92 0.66
CA ALA A 522 36.23 33.50 -0.53
C ALA A 522 35.44 32.40 -1.26
N LEU A 523 35.73 32.18 -2.54
CA LEU A 523 35.05 31.21 -3.39
C LEU A 523 36.01 30.11 -3.84
N LEU A 524 35.59 28.87 -3.64
CA LEU A 524 36.26 27.63 -4.04
C LEU A 524 35.46 26.94 -5.14
N ASP A 525 36.12 26.16 -5.99
CA ASP A 525 35.44 25.18 -6.85
C ASP A 525 35.33 23.80 -6.18
N GLY A 526 34.88 22.81 -6.97
CA GLY A 526 34.69 21.43 -6.55
C GLY A 526 35.97 20.65 -6.24
N SER A 527 37.14 21.11 -6.68
CA SER A 527 38.44 20.53 -6.30
C SER A 527 39.02 21.16 -5.04
N GLY A 528 38.38 22.21 -4.50
CA GLY A 528 38.89 22.97 -3.37
C GLY A 528 39.86 24.09 -3.74
N ASP A 529 40.01 24.39 -5.04
CA ASP A 529 40.85 25.49 -5.50
C ASP A 529 40.16 26.83 -5.27
N VAL A 530 40.87 27.74 -4.61
CA VAL A 530 40.40 29.12 -4.41
C VAL A 530 40.36 29.84 -5.76
N LYS A 531 39.16 30.13 -6.25
CA LYS A 531 38.95 30.93 -7.47
C LYS A 531 38.86 32.42 -7.16
N ILE A 532 38.16 32.77 -6.08
CA ILE A 532 38.10 34.15 -5.59
C ILE A 532 38.68 34.16 -4.17
N PRO A 533 39.87 34.73 -3.95
CA PRO A 533 40.46 34.80 -2.62
C PRO A 533 39.70 35.77 -1.72
N PHE A 534 39.99 35.74 -0.42
CA PHE A 534 39.41 36.67 0.55
C PHE A 534 39.76 38.10 0.17
N SER A 535 38.79 38.82 -0.39
CA SER A 535 38.94 40.21 -0.78
C SER A 535 38.27 41.15 0.23
N ARG A 536 38.72 42.41 0.26
CA ARG A 536 38.08 43.42 1.12
C ARG A 536 36.66 43.70 0.61
N GLY A 537 35.68 43.54 1.49
CA GLY A 537 34.29 43.95 1.28
C GLY A 537 33.31 42.82 1.03
N VAL A 538 33.73 41.67 0.47
CA VAL A 538 32.80 40.56 0.21
C VAL A 538 32.41 39.86 1.50
N LYS A 539 31.12 39.94 1.84
CA LYS A 539 30.52 39.36 3.06
C LYS A 539 29.78 38.06 2.77
N GLN A 540 29.19 37.92 1.59
CA GLN A 540 28.36 36.78 1.22
C GLN A 540 28.27 36.64 -0.30
N TYR A 541 28.17 35.41 -0.79
CA TYR A 541 27.84 35.11 -2.19
C TYR A 541 26.38 34.66 -2.31
N GLY A 542 25.72 35.07 -3.39
CA GLY A 542 24.42 34.58 -3.83
C GLY A 542 24.54 33.36 -4.74
N ALA A 543 23.40 32.89 -5.28
CA ALA A 543 23.38 31.78 -6.21
C ALA A 543 24.14 32.10 -7.51
N PHE A 544 24.92 31.14 -7.98
CA PHE A 544 25.72 31.24 -9.20
C PHE A 544 24.80 31.33 -10.45
N GLY A 545 25.07 32.29 -11.34
CA GLY A 545 24.38 32.47 -12.63
C GLY A 545 25.27 32.18 -13.84
N GLU A 546 24.80 32.46 -15.06
CA GLU A 546 25.56 32.17 -16.29
C GLU A 546 26.87 32.97 -16.44
N THR A 547 26.86 34.25 -16.02
CA THR A 547 27.95 35.21 -16.35
C THR A 547 28.75 35.63 -15.13
N TYR A 548 28.07 36.10 -14.08
CA TYR A 548 28.67 36.68 -12.89
C TYR A 548 28.04 36.11 -11.63
N ILE A 549 28.77 36.16 -10.52
CA ILE A 549 28.26 35.77 -9.21
C ILE A 549 27.78 37.00 -8.44
N GLY A 550 26.52 36.96 -8.01
CA GLY A 550 25.98 37.98 -7.12
C GLY A 550 26.68 37.91 -5.77
N ALA A 551 27.12 39.05 -5.24
CA ALA A 551 27.81 39.11 -3.96
C ALA A 551 27.33 40.30 -3.15
N LYS A 552 27.25 40.12 -1.83
CA LYS A 552 27.02 41.21 -0.87
C LYS A 552 28.36 41.79 -0.49
N LEU A 553 28.57 43.05 -0.86
CA LEU A 553 29.71 43.85 -0.45
C LEU A 553 29.22 44.88 0.56
N ASP A 554 29.68 44.74 1.81
CA ASP A 554 29.18 45.50 2.97
C ASP A 554 27.64 45.37 3.15
N HIS A 555 26.88 46.41 2.84
CA HIS A 555 25.41 46.45 2.97
C HIS A 555 24.66 46.26 1.65
N GLN A 556 25.34 46.31 0.51
CA GLN A 556 24.73 46.33 -0.82
C GLN A 556 25.20 45.15 -1.67
N TYR A 557 24.43 44.82 -2.70
CA TYR A 557 24.74 43.75 -3.64
C TYR A 557 25.32 44.29 -4.93
N GLY A 558 26.27 43.54 -5.50
CA GLY A 558 26.86 43.76 -6.82
C GLY A 558 27.20 42.41 -7.47
N PHE A 559 27.95 42.44 -8.56
CA PHE A 559 28.37 41.22 -9.25
C PHE A 559 29.87 41.16 -9.48
N LEU A 560 30.45 40.01 -9.16
CA LEU A 560 31.86 39.71 -9.34
C LEU A 560 32.04 38.76 -10.53
N ASP A 561 33.15 38.90 -11.25
CA ASP A 561 33.62 37.84 -12.14
C ASP A 561 34.37 36.74 -11.36
N MET A 562 34.79 35.70 -12.07
CA MET A 562 35.53 34.57 -11.48
C MET A 562 36.96 34.92 -11.03
N THR A 563 37.46 36.12 -11.35
CA THR A 563 38.72 36.64 -10.80
C THR A 563 38.51 37.40 -9.49
N GLY A 564 37.25 37.62 -9.08
CA GLY A 564 36.88 38.39 -7.90
C GLY A 564 36.78 39.89 -8.15
N LEU A 565 36.91 40.34 -9.40
CA LEU A 565 36.78 41.75 -9.72
C LEU A 565 35.30 42.13 -9.79
N LEU A 566 34.98 43.25 -9.14
CA LEU A 566 33.66 43.87 -9.22
C LEU A 566 33.44 44.35 -10.66
N ARG A 567 32.56 43.67 -11.39
CA ARG A 567 32.18 44.04 -12.76
C ARG A 567 30.98 44.96 -12.78
N LEU A 568 30.09 44.81 -11.80
CA LEU A 568 28.85 45.58 -11.70
C LEU A 568 28.71 46.09 -10.26
N ALA A 569 28.55 47.40 -10.11
CA ALA A 569 28.77 48.10 -8.86
C ALA A 569 27.84 47.59 -7.73
N ASN A 570 28.36 47.59 -6.50
CA ASN A 570 27.65 47.18 -5.29
C ASN A 570 26.70 48.28 -4.80
N ARG A 571 25.62 48.54 -5.54
CA ARG A 571 24.65 49.61 -5.24
C ARG A 571 23.19 49.15 -5.19
N TYR A 572 22.98 47.84 -5.25
CA TYR A 572 21.65 47.24 -5.31
C TYR A 572 21.21 46.75 -3.93
N ASP A 573 19.92 46.87 -3.63
CA ASP A 573 19.32 46.36 -2.40
C ASP A 573 19.23 44.82 -2.42
N GLY A 574 19.26 44.24 -3.62
CA GLY A 574 19.21 42.81 -3.88
C GLY A 574 19.48 42.51 -5.35
N VAL A 575 19.96 41.31 -5.63
CA VAL A 575 20.26 40.85 -6.99
C VAL A 575 19.78 39.41 -7.16
N GLY A 576 19.24 39.09 -8.33
CA GLY A 576 19.01 37.72 -8.80
C GLY A 576 20.19 37.23 -9.64
N ARG A 577 20.16 35.95 -10.02
CA ARG A 577 21.17 35.36 -10.91
C ARG A 577 21.07 35.90 -12.33
N PHE A 578 22.21 35.92 -13.03
CA PHE A 578 22.22 36.07 -14.47
C PHE A 578 21.66 34.81 -15.15
N TYR A 579 20.70 35.01 -16.06
CA TYR A 579 20.15 33.98 -16.93
C TYR A 579 19.76 34.62 -18.27
N GLU A 580 20.14 34.00 -19.38
CA GLU A 580 19.98 34.53 -20.74
C GLU A 580 20.44 36.00 -20.86
N ASN A 581 21.59 36.34 -20.26
CA ASN A 581 22.20 37.68 -20.25
C ASN A 581 21.36 38.77 -19.55
N ARG A 582 20.47 38.40 -18.63
CA ARG A 582 19.70 39.35 -17.78
C ARG A 582 19.83 38.98 -16.32
N ALA A 583 19.89 39.99 -15.46
CA ALA A 583 19.81 39.82 -14.02
C ALA A 583 18.68 40.69 -13.44
N PRO A 584 17.82 40.13 -12.58
CA PRO A 584 16.93 40.91 -11.74
C PRO A 584 17.74 41.73 -10.73
N VAL A 585 17.45 43.02 -10.61
CA VAL A 585 18.09 43.89 -9.61
C VAL A 585 17.09 44.73 -8.88
N LYS A 586 17.28 44.86 -7.56
CA LYS A 586 16.42 45.61 -6.66
C LYS A 586 17.04 46.97 -6.33
N MET A 587 16.30 48.04 -6.55
CA MET A 587 16.69 49.40 -6.23
C MET A 587 15.51 50.15 -5.62
N ARG A 588 15.74 50.79 -4.46
CA ARG A 588 14.70 51.54 -3.73
C ARG A 588 13.44 50.71 -3.50
N GLY A 589 13.63 49.42 -3.19
CA GLY A 589 12.53 48.51 -2.89
C GLY A 589 11.85 47.83 -4.10
N HIS A 590 12.13 48.25 -5.34
CA HIS A 590 11.51 47.65 -6.54
C HIS A 590 12.53 46.92 -7.41
N TRP A 591 12.05 45.94 -8.17
CA TRP A 591 12.84 45.11 -9.09
C TRP A 591 12.74 45.62 -10.53
N GLY A 592 13.89 45.60 -11.21
CA GLY A 592 14.04 45.81 -12.64
C GLY A 592 15.00 44.80 -13.24
N PHE A 593 15.38 44.98 -14.50
CA PHE A 593 16.33 44.10 -15.19
C PHE A 593 17.49 44.88 -15.76
N MET A 594 18.68 44.32 -15.60
CA MET A 594 19.90 44.84 -16.19
C MET A 594 20.55 43.84 -17.13
N ASN A 595 21.39 44.34 -18.03
CA ASN A 595 22.27 43.52 -18.85
C ASN A 595 23.69 43.47 -18.27
N GLU A 596 24.57 42.70 -18.90
CA GLU A 596 25.97 42.52 -18.50
C GLU A 596 26.84 43.78 -18.64
N ARG A 597 26.34 44.82 -19.34
CA ARG A 597 26.98 46.13 -19.47
C ARG A 597 26.51 47.12 -18.40
N GLU A 598 25.86 46.62 -17.35
CA GLU A 598 25.27 47.41 -16.25
C GLU A 598 24.18 48.40 -16.70
N GLN A 599 23.63 48.22 -17.91
CA GLN A 599 22.54 49.06 -18.37
C GLN A 599 21.24 48.52 -17.80
N ILE A 600 20.49 49.39 -17.12
CA ILE A 600 19.11 49.10 -16.72
C ILE A 600 18.27 49.03 -17.99
N VAL A 601 17.99 47.81 -18.45
CA VAL A 601 17.16 47.54 -19.63
C VAL A 601 15.69 47.75 -19.29
N VAL A 602 15.31 47.44 -18.05
CA VAL A 602 13.97 47.62 -17.53
C VAL A 602 14.06 48.31 -16.18
N GLN A 603 13.47 49.50 -16.09
CA GLN A 603 13.50 50.31 -14.88
C GLN A 603 12.90 49.53 -13.68
N PRO A 604 13.43 49.71 -12.46
CA PRO A 604 12.88 49.07 -11.28
C PRO A 604 11.45 49.57 -10.97
N VAL A 605 10.46 48.77 -11.35
CA VAL A 605 9.02 49.11 -11.25
C VAL A 605 8.15 47.95 -10.77
N TYR A 606 8.75 46.78 -10.55
CA TYR A 606 8.03 45.58 -10.11
C TYR A 606 8.25 45.35 -8.63
N ASP A 607 7.23 44.86 -7.94
CA ASP A 607 7.31 44.58 -6.50
C ASP A 607 8.01 43.24 -6.24
N GLU A 608 7.79 42.27 -7.13
CA GLU A 608 8.43 40.96 -7.15
C GLU A 608 8.68 40.50 -8.60
N VAL A 609 9.68 39.66 -8.78
CA VAL A 609 10.06 39.04 -10.05
C VAL A 609 10.44 37.59 -9.81
N GLY A 610 10.00 36.70 -10.69
CA GLY A 610 10.41 35.30 -10.71
C GLY A 610 11.75 35.09 -11.41
N ASP A 611 12.10 33.83 -11.62
CA ASP A 611 13.20 33.45 -12.50
C ASP A 611 12.82 33.57 -13.98
N PHE A 612 13.83 33.74 -14.83
CA PHE A 612 13.66 33.65 -16.28
C PHE A 612 13.44 32.19 -16.71
N HIS A 613 12.49 31.99 -17.62
CA HIS A 613 12.19 30.72 -18.27
C HIS A 613 11.93 30.97 -19.76
N HIS A 614 12.82 30.46 -20.63
CA HIS A 614 12.72 30.60 -22.09
C HIS A 614 12.54 32.06 -22.58
N GLY A 615 13.31 33.00 -22.05
CA GLY A 615 13.23 34.41 -22.44
C GLY A 615 12.09 35.23 -21.82
N TYR A 616 11.30 34.62 -20.92
CA TYR A 616 10.19 35.26 -20.22
C TYR A 616 10.35 35.19 -18.70
N VAL A 617 9.77 36.16 -18.01
CA VAL A 617 9.79 36.21 -16.54
C VAL A 617 8.44 36.68 -16.01
N ALA A 618 7.96 36.01 -14.96
CA ALA A 618 6.76 36.43 -14.24
C ALA A 618 7.10 37.63 -13.35
N VAL A 619 6.32 38.70 -13.45
CA VAL A 619 6.53 39.94 -12.71
C VAL A 619 5.26 40.33 -11.98
N LYS A 620 5.41 40.91 -10.79
CA LYS A 620 4.29 41.32 -9.94
C LYS A 620 4.24 42.84 -9.82
N ARG A 621 3.04 43.41 -9.95
CA ARG A 621 2.74 44.80 -9.65
C ARG A 621 1.48 44.88 -8.79
N GLY A 622 1.61 45.43 -7.59
CA GLY A 622 0.60 45.33 -6.55
C GLY A 622 0.33 43.87 -6.19
N ALA A 623 -0.92 43.44 -6.35
CA ALA A 623 -1.34 42.08 -6.04
C ALA A 623 -1.32 41.12 -7.25
N LEU A 624 -1.08 41.62 -8.47
CA LEU A 624 -1.29 40.87 -9.71
C LEU A 624 0.01 40.59 -10.45
N TRP A 625 0.01 39.49 -11.19
CA TRP A 625 1.12 38.97 -11.98
C TRP A 625 0.89 39.15 -13.49
N GLY A 626 1.98 39.42 -14.20
CA GLY A 626 2.08 39.49 -15.66
C GLY A 626 3.33 38.75 -16.14
N LEU A 627 3.44 38.54 -17.44
CA LEU A 627 4.61 37.94 -18.08
C LEU A 627 5.24 38.96 -19.00
N VAL A 628 6.54 39.19 -18.82
CA VAL A 628 7.33 40.09 -19.68
C VAL A 628 8.45 39.33 -20.35
N ASN A 629 8.88 39.80 -21.51
CA ASN A 629 10.08 39.29 -22.15
C ASN A 629 11.35 39.96 -21.57
N HIS A 630 12.52 39.58 -22.06
CA HIS A 630 13.84 40.13 -21.65
C HIS A 630 14.07 41.63 -21.96
N GLN A 631 13.17 42.30 -22.71
CA GLN A 631 13.13 43.76 -22.85
C GLN A 631 12.15 44.43 -21.88
N GLY A 632 11.47 43.68 -21.00
CA GLY A 632 10.40 44.19 -20.15
C GLY A 632 9.11 44.48 -20.90
N LYS A 633 9.00 44.08 -22.17
CA LYS A 633 7.75 44.17 -22.91
C LYS A 633 6.78 43.15 -22.35
N GLU A 634 5.63 43.64 -21.90
CA GLU A 634 4.52 42.82 -21.44
C GLU A 634 4.00 41.96 -22.61
N VAL A 635 4.11 40.64 -22.45
CA VAL A 635 3.54 39.64 -23.38
C VAL A 635 2.25 39.05 -22.85
N ILE A 636 2.11 38.97 -21.53
CA ILE A 636 0.86 38.63 -20.84
C ILE A 636 0.57 39.74 -19.83
N PRO A 637 -0.60 40.41 -19.90
CA PRO A 637 -0.90 41.54 -19.05
C PRO A 637 -0.83 41.26 -17.56
N THR A 638 -0.38 42.24 -16.77
CA THR A 638 -0.32 42.18 -15.31
C THR A 638 -1.72 42.25 -14.69
N LYS A 639 -2.47 41.14 -14.80
CA LYS A 639 -3.87 41.04 -14.37
C LYS A 639 -4.24 39.69 -13.75
N TYR A 640 -3.28 38.78 -13.61
CA TYR A 640 -3.52 37.41 -13.14
C TYR A 640 -3.20 37.30 -11.66
N ASP A 641 -3.92 36.43 -10.95
CA ASP A 641 -3.66 36.18 -9.53
C ASP A 641 -2.33 35.43 -9.33
N GLN A 642 -1.95 34.61 -10.32
CA GLN A 642 -0.73 33.83 -10.32
C GLN A 642 -0.28 33.48 -11.74
N ILE A 643 1.04 33.44 -11.95
CA ILE A 643 1.68 32.86 -13.14
C ILE A 643 2.74 31.87 -12.67
N GLN A 644 2.69 30.63 -13.16
CA GLN A 644 3.60 29.56 -12.74
C GLN A 644 4.25 28.91 -13.96
N PRO A 645 5.59 28.77 -14.01
CA PRO A 645 6.27 28.03 -15.06
C PRO A 645 5.97 26.54 -14.97
N LEU A 646 5.87 25.89 -16.12
CA LEU A 646 5.65 24.45 -16.22
C LEU A 646 6.97 23.69 -16.52
N PRO A 647 7.18 22.48 -15.97
CA PRO A 647 8.43 21.73 -16.15
C PRO A 647 8.81 21.45 -17.61
N ALA A 648 7.83 21.11 -18.45
CA ALA A 648 8.05 20.86 -19.88
C ALA A 648 7.93 22.16 -20.73
N GLY A 649 7.97 23.32 -20.07
CA GLY A 649 7.92 24.67 -20.63
C GLY A 649 6.51 25.24 -20.77
N GLY A 650 6.48 26.56 -20.99
CA GLY A 650 5.25 27.36 -20.92
C GLY A 650 4.88 27.77 -19.49
N PHE A 651 3.72 28.39 -19.34
CA PHE A 651 3.23 28.92 -18.07
C PHE A 651 1.73 28.64 -17.89
N LEU A 652 1.33 28.30 -16.67
CA LEU A 652 -0.06 28.40 -16.24
C LEU A 652 -0.35 29.81 -15.75
N VAL A 653 -1.47 30.36 -16.20
CA VAL A 653 -2.00 31.65 -15.74
C VAL A 653 -3.32 31.43 -15.03
N SER A 654 -3.47 32.02 -13.85
CA SER A 654 -4.67 31.83 -13.02
C SER A 654 -5.40 33.15 -12.80
N LEU A 655 -6.72 33.15 -12.95
CA LEU A 655 -7.59 34.28 -12.66
C LEU A 655 -8.93 33.79 -12.11
N ASN A 656 -9.34 34.28 -10.93
CA ASN A 656 -10.59 33.94 -10.27
C ASN A 656 -10.81 32.42 -10.11
N GLY A 657 -9.75 31.69 -9.76
CA GLY A 657 -9.79 30.24 -9.60
C GLY A 657 -9.97 29.45 -10.90
N LYS A 658 -9.77 30.09 -12.07
CA LYS A 658 -9.70 29.41 -13.37
C LYS A 658 -8.30 29.50 -13.94
N GLN A 659 -7.96 28.55 -14.80
CA GLN A 659 -6.65 28.42 -15.42
C GLN A 659 -6.69 28.59 -16.94
N GLY A 660 -5.60 29.11 -17.48
CA GLY A 660 -5.24 29.12 -18.90
C GLY A 660 -3.77 28.74 -19.08
N PHE A 661 -3.36 28.52 -20.32
CA PHE A 661 -2.01 28.08 -20.67
C PHE A 661 -1.37 29.01 -21.69
N VAL A 662 -0.13 29.40 -21.39
CA VAL A 662 0.75 30.19 -22.24
C VAL A 662 1.91 29.29 -22.69
N ASN A 663 2.14 29.20 -24.00
CA ASN A 663 3.19 28.33 -24.53
C ASN A 663 4.60 28.90 -24.33
N LYS A 664 5.64 28.13 -24.73
CA LYS A 664 7.06 28.55 -24.69
C LYS A 664 7.35 29.84 -25.49
N ALA A 665 6.47 30.25 -26.40
CA ALA A 665 6.58 31.48 -27.18
C ALA A 665 5.84 32.68 -26.55
N GLY A 666 5.38 32.57 -25.30
CA GLY A 666 4.67 33.64 -24.60
C GLY A 666 3.24 33.89 -25.11
N GLN A 667 2.67 32.97 -25.90
CA GLN A 667 1.35 33.11 -26.49
C GLN A 667 0.31 32.38 -25.65
N LEU A 668 -0.79 33.06 -25.30
CA LEU A 668 -1.94 32.45 -24.63
C LEU A 668 -2.64 31.48 -25.58
N ARG A 669 -2.43 30.17 -25.39
CA ARG A 669 -3.01 29.11 -26.24
C ARG A 669 -4.31 28.56 -25.69
N LEU A 670 -4.46 28.52 -24.38
CA LEU A 670 -5.72 28.19 -23.72
C LEU A 670 -6.18 29.39 -22.88
N SER A 671 -7.36 29.91 -23.18
CA SER A 671 -7.95 31.02 -22.42
C SER A 671 -8.32 30.60 -20.99
N VAL A 672 -8.40 31.57 -20.08
CA VAL A 672 -8.68 31.32 -18.66
C VAL A 672 -10.15 30.99 -18.44
N LYS A 673 -10.48 29.71 -18.64
CA LYS A 673 -11.85 29.17 -18.53
C LYS A 673 -11.91 27.76 -17.93
N PHE A 674 -10.76 27.14 -17.68
CA PHE A 674 -10.64 25.78 -17.20
C PHE A 674 -10.58 25.77 -15.69
N ASP A 675 -11.15 24.72 -15.08
CA ASP A 675 -11.09 24.52 -13.64
C ASP A 675 -9.67 24.07 -13.26
N GLU A 676 -9.06 23.22 -14.10
CA GLU A 676 -7.69 22.73 -13.95
C GLU A 676 -7.05 22.45 -15.32
N ILE A 677 -5.74 22.68 -15.41
CA ILE A 677 -4.87 22.30 -16.53
C ILE A 677 -3.66 21.57 -15.94
N LYS A 678 -3.46 20.31 -16.32
CA LYS A 678 -2.34 19.47 -15.90
C LYS A 678 -1.45 19.14 -17.09
N GLN A 679 -0.16 19.48 -16.99
CA GLN A 679 0.83 19.08 -17.99
C GLN A 679 1.15 17.59 -17.87
N VAL A 680 1.04 16.87 -18.97
CA VAL A 680 1.41 15.45 -19.07
C VAL A 680 2.86 15.34 -19.54
N ASN A 681 3.18 16.00 -20.64
CA ASN A 681 4.52 16.05 -21.25
C ASN A 681 4.65 17.35 -22.07
N GLU A 682 5.62 17.44 -22.98
CA GLU A 682 5.82 18.61 -23.84
C GLU A 682 4.67 18.87 -24.83
N ASP A 683 3.86 17.85 -25.11
CA ASP A 683 2.86 17.88 -26.16
C ASP A 683 1.43 17.99 -25.62
N PHE A 684 1.12 17.38 -24.48
CA PHE A 684 -0.26 17.19 -24.00
C PHE A 684 -0.56 17.85 -22.66
N LEU A 685 -1.76 18.42 -22.59
CA LEU A 685 -2.37 19.01 -21.41
C LEU A 685 -3.72 18.31 -21.14
N ILE A 686 -3.90 17.76 -19.95
CA ILE A 686 -5.23 17.34 -19.48
C ILE A 686 -5.94 18.59 -18.97
N ILE A 687 -7.13 18.84 -19.51
CA ILE A 687 -7.94 20.03 -19.21
C ILE A 687 -9.25 19.60 -18.58
N SER A 688 -9.73 20.36 -17.58
CA SER A 688 -11.01 20.09 -16.94
C SER A 688 -11.92 21.31 -16.86
N ARG A 689 -13.23 21.08 -16.94
CA ARG A 689 -14.27 22.09 -16.74
C ARG A 689 -15.58 21.41 -16.33
N LYS A 690 -16.26 21.95 -15.32
CA LYS A 690 -17.54 21.43 -14.78
C LYS A 690 -17.47 19.92 -14.47
N GLY A 691 -16.34 19.47 -13.92
CA GLY A 691 -16.13 18.06 -13.56
C GLY A 691 -15.97 17.09 -14.74
N LYS A 692 -15.69 17.61 -15.94
CA LYS A 692 -15.38 16.81 -17.12
C LYS A 692 -13.95 17.07 -17.59
N PHE A 693 -13.30 16.03 -18.10
CA PHE A 693 -11.91 16.02 -18.53
C PHE A 693 -11.78 15.73 -20.02
N GLY A 694 -10.82 16.38 -20.66
CA GLY A 694 -10.39 16.18 -22.04
C GLY A 694 -8.89 16.43 -22.17
N VAL A 695 -8.37 16.37 -23.40
CA VAL A 695 -6.95 16.62 -23.70
C VAL A 695 -6.83 17.66 -24.78
N SER A 696 -5.95 18.64 -24.57
CA SER A 696 -5.49 19.54 -25.62
C SER A 696 -3.99 19.40 -25.80
N ASN A 697 -3.49 19.75 -26.98
CA ASN A 697 -2.05 19.91 -27.15
C ASN A 697 -1.56 21.28 -26.66
N THR A 698 -0.24 21.47 -26.57
CA THR A 698 0.39 22.75 -26.18
C THR A 698 0.23 23.86 -27.23
N SER A 699 -0.32 23.57 -28.41
CA SER A 699 -0.76 24.58 -29.38
C SER A 699 -2.19 25.09 -29.12
N GLY A 700 -2.93 24.47 -28.20
CA GLY A 700 -4.30 24.82 -27.85
C GLY A 700 -5.38 24.09 -28.67
N ILE A 701 -5.03 23.01 -29.37
CA ILE A 701 -5.98 22.18 -30.13
C ILE A 701 -6.51 21.09 -29.22
N ASP A 702 -7.84 20.99 -29.11
CA ASP A 702 -8.51 19.93 -28.36
C ASP A 702 -8.41 18.60 -29.15
N LEU A 703 -7.75 17.60 -28.56
CA LEU A 703 -7.53 16.27 -29.15
C LEU A 703 -8.58 15.27 -28.66
N ILE A 704 -8.80 15.21 -27.34
CA ILE A 704 -9.81 14.35 -26.72
C ILE A 704 -10.91 15.24 -26.13
N PRO A 705 -12.18 15.03 -26.52
CA PRO A 705 -13.28 15.89 -26.09
C PRO A 705 -13.48 15.81 -24.58
N MET A 706 -13.87 16.94 -23.98
CA MET A 706 -14.07 17.07 -22.55
C MET A 706 -15.40 16.47 -22.08
N ILE A 707 -15.52 15.14 -22.14
CA ILE A 707 -16.74 14.38 -21.82
C ILE A 707 -16.54 13.33 -20.71
N TYR A 708 -15.30 13.06 -20.34
CA TYR A 708 -14.93 12.01 -19.40
C TYR A 708 -15.01 12.49 -17.96
N GLN A 709 -15.43 11.64 -17.03
CA GLN A 709 -15.47 11.95 -15.60
C GLN A 709 -14.08 11.93 -14.96
N GLU A 710 -13.19 11.08 -15.49
CA GLU A 710 -11.79 11.00 -15.13
C GLU A 710 -11.01 10.71 -16.42
N LEU A 711 -9.79 11.24 -16.51
CA LEU A 711 -8.90 10.98 -17.64
C LEU A 711 -7.45 10.96 -17.16
N SER A 712 -6.71 9.92 -17.55
CA SER A 712 -5.30 9.75 -17.20
C SER A 712 -4.47 9.38 -18.42
N PHE A 713 -3.18 9.72 -18.38
CA PHE A 713 -2.21 9.27 -19.38
C PHE A 713 -1.45 8.06 -18.84
N ASP A 714 -1.42 7.00 -19.63
CA ASP A 714 -0.62 5.81 -19.42
C ASP A 714 0.75 6.01 -20.06
N TYR A 715 1.77 6.26 -19.23
CA TYR A 715 3.13 6.50 -19.69
C TYR A 715 3.83 5.25 -20.25
N LEU A 716 3.33 4.05 -19.99
CA LEU A 716 3.91 2.80 -20.53
C LEU A 716 3.43 2.57 -21.97
N SER A 717 2.12 2.67 -22.20
CA SER A 717 1.55 2.48 -23.54
C SER A 717 1.53 3.74 -24.40
N GLY A 718 1.68 4.93 -23.80
CA GLY A 718 1.55 6.22 -24.47
C GLY A 718 0.10 6.59 -24.83
N GLN A 719 -0.88 6.00 -24.13
CA GLN A 719 -2.31 6.15 -24.42
C GLN A 719 -3.04 6.90 -23.31
N PHE A 720 -4.26 7.36 -23.59
CA PHE A 720 -5.14 7.92 -22.56
C PHE A 720 -6.18 6.88 -22.12
N ILE A 721 -6.49 6.88 -20.83
CA ILE A 721 -7.58 6.08 -20.26
C ILE A 721 -8.66 7.05 -19.79
N GLY A 722 -9.80 7.03 -20.47
CA GLY A 722 -10.97 7.83 -20.14
C GLY A 722 -12.03 7.00 -19.41
N LYS A 723 -12.56 7.51 -18.30
CA LYS A 723 -13.64 6.87 -17.54
C LYS A 723 -14.98 7.51 -17.86
N GLN A 724 -15.95 6.68 -18.23
CA GLN A 724 -17.34 7.06 -18.45
C GLN A 724 -18.27 6.29 -17.52
N GLN A 725 -19.06 7.00 -16.72
CA GLN A 725 -20.08 6.34 -15.89
C GLN A 725 -21.19 5.75 -16.77
N ALA A 726 -21.59 4.53 -16.45
CA ALA A 726 -22.74 3.88 -17.05
C ALA A 726 -24.02 4.21 -16.26
N THR A 727 -25.17 4.11 -16.92
CA THR A 727 -26.48 4.45 -16.36
C THR A 727 -26.99 3.36 -15.42
N VAL A 728 -27.42 3.75 -14.22
CA VAL A 728 -28.09 2.87 -13.26
C VAL A 728 -29.43 2.41 -13.82
N GLN A 729 -29.74 1.12 -13.64
CA GLN A 729 -31.00 0.53 -14.11
C GLN A 729 -31.90 0.20 -12.93
N HIS A 730 -33.20 0.28 -13.14
CA HIS A 730 -34.20 -0.13 -12.16
C HIS A 730 -35.09 -1.23 -12.74
N LYS A 731 -35.31 -2.29 -11.97
CA LYS A 731 -36.20 -3.42 -12.31
C LYS A 731 -37.11 -3.76 -11.12
N GLN A 732 -38.17 -4.50 -11.34
CA GLN A 732 -38.93 -5.18 -10.27
C GLN A 732 -38.36 -6.59 -10.10
N LEU A 733 -38.24 -7.05 -8.86
CA LEU A 733 -37.76 -8.41 -8.53
C LEU A 733 -38.81 -9.47 -8.89
#